data_AF-A0A7R8VQV9-F1
#
_entry.id   AF-A0A7R8VQV9-F1
#
_cell.length_a   1.000
_cell.length_b   1.000
_cell.length_c   1.000
_cell.angle_alpha   90.00
_cell.angle_beta   90.00
_cell.angle_gamma   90.00
#
_symmetry.space_group_name_H-M   'P 1'
#
loop_
_entity.id
_entity.type
_entity.pdbx_description
1 polymer ?
#
loop_
_entity_poly.entity_id
_entity_poly.type
_entity_poly.pdbx_seq_one_letter_code
_entity_poly.pdbx_strand_id
1 'polypeptide(L)'
;MWLTRSAVCLIAIAVSEIVCQYMEYERFPSPGDPNYSTMLYNGRRYGQVQPYPRNRDGNLQGQDRQFNQVDPTNIPLPGVLRGWRPDLQGKQRPDSLQLPRDVTVTTTYGQVQGFKVYLYDNPDPKSGYRPGQTPVERIQGEVTVFLGIPYALPPIQEGRFKPPRIHRGWQLLQAVEFGPACPQHVRYTGATKGIRDMDEDCLYLNVYTPSVTSGLAEKYPVMVYIHGGEFVKGASNTFPGHIMASFYKVVVVTINYRLGALGFLSTGDANSPGNYGMLDQAMALRWVYDNIEFFNGDRRSITLFGPDAGAASAGLLMVAPRTRDIVTRVIAQSGSALSDWALIVDRYRAQNTSRVYGQILGCSIESSWKLVNCLKQGRSFFELGNAEFQPQVGLFPWGPVLDGNFSVPDEHWYEGWRQIDWHFLDHTAEYLVRNKKFNRGLSYMSGVTTQEASTLVYQNDSLANRGYIVDSHFFDQKVKELVLRYNYTLNPIGIYNAIKYMYTHWPDPNNTDFVRNRYIDMMSDFLYHAPSDKMAKMLVEHNVPVYLYVMNTTVEAFRYPNWRKVPHDTEYYFLTGAPFMDVEFFPRKPHLERTMWTDNDRNMSHFFMKAFTDFARYGNPSHQQILGLHFDVARNGELRYLNINTTFNSSIQLNYRQTEAAFWSMYLPTVVGHLVPTYPPITEYSLKFNSYASLLTQQKLNTFLKLYK
;
A
#
# COMPACT_ATOMS: atom_id res chain seq x y z
N MET A 1 -6.53 50.44 50.90
CA MET A 1 -7.30 49.23 50.50
C MET A 1 -6.56 48.56 49.35
N TRP A 2 -5.34 48.11 49.66
CA TRP A 2 -4.55 47.15 48.92
C TRP A 2 -4.79 45.80 49.61
N LEU A 3 -4.61 44.69 48.88
CA LEU A 3 -4.90 43.29 49.25
C LEU A 3 -6.29 42.81 48.84
N THR A 4 -6.35 42.08 47.72
CA THR A 4 -6.99 40.75 47.59
C THR A 4 -7.19 40.38 46.10
N ARG A 5 -6.09 40.12 45.37
CA ARG A 5 -6.12 39.34 44.11
C ARG A 5 -4.85 38.47 43.92
N SER A 6 -4.30 37.93 45.01
CA SER A 6 -3.08 37.10 44.96
C SER A 6 -3.24 35.69 45.53
N ALA A 7 -4.47 35.18 45.72
CA ALA A 7 -4.69 33.87 46.34
C ALA A 7 -5.30 32.78 45.44
N VAL A 8 -5.55 33.05 44.15
CA VAL A 8 -6.13 32.03 43.23
C VAL A 8 -5.13 31.50 42.19
N CYS A 9 -3.95 32.10 42.04
CA CYS A 9 -2.91 31.58 41.13
C CYS A 9 -1.86 30.66 41.77
N LEU A 10 -1.91 30.44 43.09
CA LEU A 10 -0.85 29.70 43.81
C LEU A 10 -1.19 28.23 44.14
N ILE A 11 -2.37 27.74 43.75
CA ILE A 11 -2.75 26.32 43.91
C ILE A 11 -2.78 25.57 42.56
N ALA A 12 -2.81 26.27 41.43
CA ALA A 12 -2.84 25.65 40.10
C ALA A 12 -1.45 25.27 39.54
N ILE A 13 -0.35 25.64 40.20
CA ILE A 13 1.01 25.41 39.70
C ILE A 13 1.67 24.19 40.35
N ALA A 14 1.20 23.73 41.52
CA ALA A 14 1.89 22.67 42.28
C ALA A 14 1.40 21.22 42.01
N VAL A 15 0.44 20.99 41.11
CA VAL A 15 -0.05 19.64 40.76
C VAL A 15 0.30 19.22 39.32
N SER A 16 0.88 20.11 38.52
CA SER A 16 1.31 19.78 37.15
C SER A 16 2.78 19.35 37.00
N GLU A 17 3.59 19.46 38.06
CA GLU A 17 5.04 19.20 38.01
C GLU A 17 5.50 17.89 38.67
N ILE A 18 4.61 17.06 39.23
CA ILE A 18 5.01 15.82 39.95
C ILE A 18 4.63 14.50 39.21
N VAL A 19 4.08 14.56 37.99
CA VAL A 19 3.83 13.35 37.15
C VAL A 19 4.66 13.33 35.85
N CYS A 20 5.57 14.29 35.66
CA CYS A 20 6.45 14.37 34.48
C CYS A 20 7.94 14.20 34.81
N GLN A 21 8.29 13.27 35.71
CA GLN A 21 9.65 12.78 35.84
C GLN A 21 9.60 11.25 35.92
N TYR A 22 10.44 10.59 35.11
CA TYR A 22 10.46 9.16 34.75
C TYR A 22 9.64 8.77 33.51
N MET A 23 10.07 9.25 32.34
CA MET A 23 10.32 8.46 31.12
C MET A 23 10.89 9.40 30.05
N GLU A 24 12.15 9.83 30.20
CA GLU A 24 12.93 10.37 29.07
C GLU A 24 13.23 9.21 28.11
N TYR A 25 12.28 8.88 27.23
CA TYR A 25 12.63 8.22 26.00
C TYR A 25 13.35 9.24 25.13
N GLU A 26 14.61 8.97 24.78
CA GLU A 26 15.32 9.71 23.73
C GLU A 26 14.40 9.91 22.52
N ARG A 27 14.00 11.16 22.28
CA ARG A 27 13.16 11.52 21.14
C ARG A 27 14.06 11.50 19.90
N PHE A 28 14.18 10.34 19.25
CA PHE A 28 14.90 10.22 17.98
C PHE A 28 14.29 11.19 16.95
N PRO A 29 15.11 12.02 16.28
CA PRO A 29 14.61 12.94 15.27
C PRO A 29 13.91 12.17 14.15
N SER A 30 12.73 12.64 13.77
CA SER A 30 11.92 12.09 12.69
C SER A 30 12.01 12.96 11.43
N PRO A 31 11.75 12.42 10.23
CA PRO A 31 11.69 13.23 9.02
C PRO A 31 10.74 14.42 9.20
N GLY A 32 11.27 15.64 9.08
CA GLY A 32 10.54 16.91 9.33
C GLY A 32 10.94 17.64 10.61
N ASP A 33 11.72 17.03 11.51
CA ASP A 33 12.26 17.72 12.69
C ASP A 33 13.42 18.65 12.30
N PRO A 34 13.60 19.81 12.96
CA PRO A 34 14.69 20.75 12.65
C PRO A 34 16.10 20.14 12.76
N ASN A 35 16.26 19.13 13.61
CA ASN A 35 17.53 18.44 13.86
C ASN A 35 17.68 17.15 13.05
N TYR A 36 16.77 16.88 12.12
CA TYR A 36 16.82 15.70 11.27
C TYR A 36 17.92 15.88 10.20
N SER A 37 18.97 15.06 10.26
CA SER A 37 20.05 15.05 9.27
C SER A 37 20.26 13.64 8.73
N THR A 38 20.45 13.54 7.42
CA THR A 38 20.81 12.30 6.72
C THR A 38 22.24 12.43 6.19
N MET A 39 22.92 11.30 6.02
CA MET A 39 24.26 11.29 5.43
C MET A 39 24.18 10.95 3.95
N LEU A 40 25.00 11.62 3.14
CA LEU A 40 25.19 11.27 1.74
C LEU A 40 26.51 10.53 1.59
N TYR A 41 26.48 9.33 1.01
CA TYR A 41 27.67 8.55 0.69
C TYR A 41 27.55 7.95 -0.72
N ASN A 42 28.57 8.15 -1.57
CA ASN A 42 28.54 7.77 -2.99
C ASN A 42 27.25 8.17 -3.74
N GLY A 43 26.75 9.38 -3.46
CA GLY A 43 25.53 9.91 -4.07
C GLY A 43 24.22 9.30 -3.54
N ARG A 44 24.27 8.46 -2.50
CA ARG A 44 23.10 7.86 -1.85
C ARG A 44 22.86 8.44 -0.48
N ARG A 45 21.59 8.60 -0.11
CA ARG A 45 21.18 9.06 1.21
C ARG A 45 20.99 7.87 2.15
N TYR A 46 21.59 7.98 3.33
CA TYR A 46 21.53 7.00 4.42
C TYR A 46 20.99 7.67 5.69
N GLY A 47 20.27 6.89 6.50
CA GLY A 47 19.59 7.37 7.70
C GLY A 47 20.54 7.74 8.84
N GLN A 48 20.31 8.93 9.40
CA GLN A 48 20.84 9.59 10.61
C GLN A 48 22.24 9.28 11.19
N VAL A 49 22.99 10.37 11.41
CA VAL A 49 24.04 10.49 12.42
C VAL A 49 23.41 10.47 13.83
N GLN A 50 23.94 9.65 14.74
CA GLN A 50 23.63 9.74 16.17
C GLN A 50 24.04 11.11 16.73
N PRO A 51 23.13 11.96 17.22
CA PRO A 51 23.53 13.13 17.99
C PRO A 51 23.84 12.67 19.41
N TYR A 52 25.11 12.73 19.80
CA TYR A 52 25.51 12.52 21.21
C TYR A 52 24.67 13.42 22.14
N PRO A 53 24.19 12.92 23.30
CA PRO A 53 23.55 13.77 24.28
C PRO A 53 24.59 14.76 24.83
N ARG A 54 24.37 16.05 24.59
CA ARG A 54 25.07 17.10 25.35
C ARG A 54 24.44 17.17 26.74
N ASN A 55 25.12 16.66 27.76
CA ASN A 55 24.83 17.04 29.14
C ASN A 55 25.47 18.38 29.51
N ARG A 56 24.83 19.07 30.45
CA ARG A 56 25.07 20.47 30.85
C ARG A 56 26.44 20.78 31.47
N ASP A 57 27.30 19.79 31.69
CA ASP A 57 28.61 19.97 32.35
C ASP A 57 29.82 19.54 31.50
N GLY A 58 29.72 19.60 30.16
CA GLY A 58 30.88 19.65 29.26
C GLY A 58 31.88 18.48 29.25
N ASN A 59 31.72 17.47 30.10
CA ASN A 59 32.66 16.35 30.23
C ASN A 59 32.01 15.02 29.80
N LEU A 60 32.57 14.44 28.75
CA LEU A 60 32.29 13.09 28.27
C LEU A 60 32.92 12.06 29.23
N GLN A 61 32.11 11.38 30.05
CA GLN A 61 32.51 10.12 30.68
C GLN A 61 31.63 8.98 30.21
N GLY A 62 32.23 8.22 29.31
CA GLY A 62 31.77 7.01 28.62
C GLY A 62 32.82 6.68 27.56
N GLN A 63 34.10 6.68 27.98
CA GLN A 63 35.23 6.37 27.10
C GLN A 63 35.24 4.87 26.80
N ASP A 64 34.59 4.47 25.71
CA ASP A 64 35.16 3.40 24.91
C ASP A 64 36.34 3.99 24.12
N ARG A 65 37.53 3.42 24.34
CA ARG A 65 38.83 3.86 23.79
C ARG A 65 38.99 3.65 22.27
N GLN A 66 37.92 3.74 21.48
CA GLN A 66 37.98 3.53 20.02
C GLN A 66 37.85 4.80 19.17
N PHE A 67 37.72 6.00 19.75
CA PHE A 67 37.49 7.23 18.97
C PHE A 67 38.37 8.43 19.34
N ASN A 68 39.63 8.20 19.72
CA ASN A 68 40.66 9.24 19.77
C ASN A 68 41.66 9.05 18.64
N GLN A 69 41.25 9.32 17.39
CA GLN A 69 42.09 9.67 16.23
C GLN A 69 41.18 9.82 15.01
N VAL A 70 40.72 11.04 14.74
CA VAL A 70 39.97 11.34 13.51
C VAL A 70 41.00 11.60 12.41
N ASP A 71 41.29 10.56 11.64
CA ASP A 71 41.92 10.64 10.32
C ASP A 71 40.85 11.02 9.28
N PRO A 72 41.03 12.07 8.45
CA PRO A 72 40.09 12.46 7.39
C PRO A 72 39.81 11.37 6.34
N THR A 73 40.60 10.30 6.30
CA THR A 73 40.37 9.14 5.43
C THR A 73 39.34 8.13 5.97
N ASN A 74 38.84 8.31 7.19
CA ASN A 74 38.03 7.32 7.93
C ASN A 74 36.60 7.82 8.20
N ILE A 75 35.88 8.23 7.16
CA ILE A 75 34.44 8.53 7.24
C ILE A 75 33.69 7.23 7.59
N PRO A 76 32.92 7.14 8.69
CA PRO A 76 32.25 5.91 9.09
C PRO A 76 31.11 5.57 8.12
N LEU A 77 31.22 4.44 7.43
CA LEU A 77 30.20 3.93 6.51
C LEU A 77 29.04 3.27 7.28
N PRO A 78 27.77 3.55 6.94
CA PRO A 78 26.62 2.91 7.59
C PRO A 78 26.30 1.54 6.95
N GLY A 79 26.31 0.47 7.76
CA GLY A 79 25.77 -0.86 7.43
C GLY A 79 26.71 -1.81 6.67
N VAL A 80 26.91 -3.02 7.23
CA VAL A 80 27.85 -4.12 6.84
C VAL A 80 29.33 -3.75 6.88
N LEU A 81 29.68 -2.49 6.61
CA LEU A 81 31.06 -2.02 6.59
C LEU A 81 31.62 -1.56 7.95
N ARG A 82 30.87 -1.69 9.08
CA ARG A 82 31.44 -1.59 10.45
C ARG A 82 30.55 -1.94 11.69
N GLY A 83 29.32 -2.47 11.58
CA GLY A 83 28.52 -2.77 12.80
C GLY A 83 27.26 -3.63 12.64
N TRP A 84 26.80 -4.24 13.74
CA TRP A 84 25.56 -5.04 13.82
C TRP A 84 24.32 -4.15 13.82
N ARG A 85 23.30 -4.51 13.04
CA ARG A 85 22.04 -3.75 12.90
C ARG A 85 20.86 -4.59 13.39
N PRO A 86 20.32 -4.32 14.59
CA PRO A 86 19.25 -5.15 15.15
C PRO A 86 17.96 -5.15 14.34
N ASP A 87 17.68 -4.05 13.63
CA ASP A 87 16.54 -3.92 12.73
C ASP A 87 16.62 -4.80 11.48
N LEU A 88 17.81 -5.27 11.12
CA LEU A 88 18.05 -6.10 9.93
C LEU A 88 18.51 -7.52 10.25
N GLN A 89 19.06 -7.73 11.46
CA GLN A 89 19.71 -8.98 11.86
C GLN A 89 19.20 -9.51 13.22
N GLY A 90 18.29 -8.82 13.90
CA GLY A 90 17.79 -9.20 15.21
C GLY A 90 18.78 -8.93 16.33
N LYS A 91 18.61 -9.50 17.51
CA LYS A 91 19.56 -9.30 18.61
C LYS A 91 20.91 -9.96 18.27
N GLN A 92 22.03 -9.27 18.51
CA GLN A 92 23.36 -9.82 18.21
C GLN A 92 23.64 -11.08 19.03
N ARG A 93 24.31 -12.06 18.40
CA ARG A 93 24.77 -13.30 19.03
C ARG A 93 26.31 -13.36 18.98
N PRO A 94 27.01 -13.97 19.96
CA PRO A 94 28.47 -13.96 20.02
C PRO A 94 29.15 -14.62 18.80
N ASP A 95 28.59 -15.72 18.31
CA ASP A 95 29.04 -16.48 17.14
C ASP A 95 28.94 -15.68 15.83
N SER A 96 28.00 -14.72 15.76
CA SER A 96 27.76 -13.92 14.56
C SER A 96 28.97 -13.12 14.08
N LEU A 97 29.95 -12.85 14.95
CA LEU A 97 31.15 -12.07 14.63
C LEU A 97 32.10 -12.79 13.67
N GLN A 98 32.03 -14.12 13.58
CA GLN A 98 32.95 -14.93 12.78
C GLN A 98 32.33 -15.41 11.46
N LEU A 99 31.04 -15.14 11.24
CA LEU A 99 30.32 -15.64 10.07
C LEU A 99 30.61 -14.79 8.83
N PRO A 100 30.76 -15.41 7.64
CA PRO A 100 30.91 -14.68 6.39
C PRO A 100 29.62 -13.91 6.07
N ARG A 101 29.74 -12.62 5.73
CA ARG A 101 28.56 -11.76 5.51
C ARG A 101 28.41 -11.32 4.09
N ASP A 102 29.48 -10.92 3.43
CA ASP A 102 29.40 -10.24 2.14
C ASP A 102 29.02 -11.20 1.01
N VAL A 103 28.10 -10.74 0.16
CA VAL A 103 27.65 -11.47 -1.01
C VAL A 103 27.54 -10.51 -2.18
N THR A 104 28.05 -10.89 -3.34
CA THR A 104 27.98 -10.06 -4.55
C THR A 104 27.27 -10.80 -5.67
N VAL A 105 26.38 -10.11 -6.37
CA VAL A 105 25.63 -10.59 -7.54
C VAL A 105 25.83 -9.61 -8.69
N THR A 106 26.02 -10.10 -9.91
CA THR A 106 26.12 -9.23 -11.10
C THR A 106 24.78 -9.23 -11.82
N THR A 107 24.17 -8.05 -11.93
CA THR A 107 22.89 -7.83 -12.63
C THR A 107 23.13 -7.21 -14.01
N THR A 108 22.07 -7.02 -14.81
CA THR A 108 22.17 -6.28 -16.07
C THR A 108 22.63 -4.82 -15.89
N TYR A 109 22.45 -4.28 -14.69
CA TYR A 109 22.82 -2.91 -14.34
C TYR A 109 24.22 -2.82 -13.71
N GLY A 110 24.88 -3.93 -13.39
CA GLY A 110 26.17 -3.94 -12.71
C GLY A 110 26.22 -4.81 -11.46
N GLN A 111 27.34 -4.75 -10.73
CA GLN A 111 27.53 -5.56 -9.51
C GLN A 111 26.75 -4.97 -8.33
N VAL A 112 26.12 -5.84 -7.54
CA VAL A 112 25.36 -5.49 -6.34
C VAL A 112 25.90 -6.31 -5.18
N GLN A 113 26.42 -5.62 -4.17
CA GLN A 113 26.90 -6.20 -2.92
C GLN A 113 25.78 -6.12 -1.87
N GLY A 114 25.32 -7.28 -1.41
CA GLY A 114 24.43 -7.45 -0.27
C GLY A 114 25.14 -8.20 0.85
N PHE A 115 24.34 -8.79 1.75
CA PHE A 115 24.86 -9.47 2.93
C PHE A 115 23.99 -10.64 3.37
N LYS A 116 24.58 -11.57 4.12
CA LYS A 116 23.88 -12.68 4.75
C LYS A 116 23.30 -12.26 6.09
N VAL A 117 22.07 -12.67 6.33
CA VAL A 117 21.39 -12.59 7.62
C VAL A 117 21.20 -14.02 8.14
N TYR A 118 21.72 -14.25 9.34
CA TYR A 118 21.60 -15.52 10.05
C TYR A 118 20.42 -15.46 11.00
N LEU A 119 19.47 -16.37 10.84
CA LEU A 119 18.27 -16.46 11.63
C LEU A 119 18.46 -17.53 12.70
N TYR A 120 18.27 -17.14 13.96
CA TYR A 120 18.33 -18.03 15.12
C TYR A 120 16.94 -18.54 15.52
N ASP A 121 15.91 -17.95 14.93
CA ASP A 121 14.53 -18.35 15.13
C ASP A 121 14.08 -19.31 14.03
N ASN A 122 13.33 -20.35 14.40
CA ASN A 122 12.74 -21.32 13.46
C ASN A 122 11.22 -21.15 13.46
N PRO A 123 10.56 -20.91 12.31
CA PRO A 123 9.10 -20.83 12.20
C PRO A 123 8.41 -22.21 12.28
N ASP A 124 8.94 -23.12 13.11
CA ASP A 124 8.32 -24.40 13.42
C ASP A 124 7.51 -24.26 14.73
N PRO A 125 6.17 -24.26 14.66
CA PRO A 125 5.34 -24.18 15.86
C PRO A 125 5.56 -25.37 16.81
N LYS A 126 6.01 -26.53 16.30
CA LYS A 126 6.25 -27.73 17.13
C LYS A 126 7.57 -27.70 17.88
N SER A 127 8.51 -26.87 17.46
CA SER A 127 9.83 -26.76 18.10
C SER A 127 9.75 -26.28 19.55
N GLY A 128 8.65 -25.61 19.94
CA GLY A 128 8.49 -24.96 21.24
C GLY A 128 9.44 -23.77 21.47
N TYR A 129 10.34 -23.47 20.51
CA TYR A 129 11.34 -22.40 20.65
C TYR A 129 10.67 -21.03 20.75
N ARG A 130 11.00 -20.27 21.79
CA ARG A 130 10.48 -18.92 22.01
C ARG A 130 11.65 -17.92 22.09
N PRO A 131 11.68 -16.88 21.23
CA PRO A 131 12.70 -15.83 21.30
C PRO A 131 12.82 -15.29 22.72
N GLY A 132 14.04 -15.32 23.29
CA GLY A 132 14.33 -14.80 24.62
C GLY A 132 13.96 -15.70 25.82
N GLN A 133 13.29 -16.83 25.63
CA GLN A 133 13.00 -17.79 26.72
C GLN A 133 13.94 -18.99 26.74
N THR A 134 14.55 -19.31 25.59
CA THR A 134 15.46 -20.46 25.46
C THR A 134 16.82 -19.97 24.97
N PRO A 135 17.94 -20.47 25.53
CA PRO A 135 19.29 -20.09 25.14
C PRO A 135 19.70 -20.77 23.82
N VAL A 136 18.87 -20.68 22.78
CA VAL A 136 19.27 -21.20 21.48
C VAL A 136 20.26 -20.22 20.87
N GLU A 137 21.51 -20.67 20.85
CA GLU A 137 22.67 -19.98 20.29
C GLU A 137 23.07 -20.53 18.92
N ARG A 138 22.26 -21.43 18.33
CA ARG A 138 22.55 -22.04 17.02
C ARG A 138 21.71 -21.44 15.89
N ILE A 139 22.37 -21.21 14.76
CA ILE A 139 21.75 -20.76 13.51
C ILE A 139 20.70 -21.79 13.07
N GLN A 140 19.48 -21.33 12.80
CA GLN A 140 18.35 -22.13 12.29
C GLN A 140 18.14 -21.93 10.78
N GLY A 141 18.53 -20.77 10.24
CA GLY A 141 18.41 -20.47 8.83
C GLY A 141 19.36 -19.37 8.37
N GLU A 142 19.50 -19.26 7.06
CA GLU A 142 20.32 -18.25 6.40
C GLU A 142 19.51 -17.65 5.24
N VAL A 143 19.62 -16.34 5.06
CA VAL A 143 19.04 -15.61 3.93
C VAL A 143 20.05 -14.59 3.42
N THR A 144 20.13 -14.43 2.11
CA THR A 144 20.91 -13.35 1.49
C THR A 144 19.98 -12.17 1.23
N VAL A 145 20.41 -10.98 1.62
CA VAL A 145 19.61 -9.76 1.61
C VAL A 145 20.33 -8.67 0.83
N PHE A 146 19.57 -7.99 -0.02
CA PHE A 146 20.00 -6.81 -0.78
C PHE A 146 18.96 -5.71 -0.58
N LEU A 147 19.36 -4.58 -0.01
CA LEU A 147 18.48 -3.47 0.36
C LEU A 147 18.81 -2.22 -0.47
N GLY A 148 17.80 -1.44 -0.85
CA GLY A 148 18.03 -0.16 -1.51
C GLY A 148 18.64 -0.29 -2.93
N ILE A 149 18.15 -1.24 -3.72
CA ILE A 149 18.50 -1.35 -5.15
C ILE A 149 17.60 -0.40 -5.95
N PRO A 150 18.14 0.57 -6.71
CA PRO A 150 17.36 1.50 -7.49
C PRO A 150 16.91 0.79 -8.76
N TYR A 151 15.60 0.68 -8.94
CA TYR A 151 15.02 0.09 -10.15
C TYR A 151 14.75 1.15 -11.23
N ALA A 152 14.81 2.42 -10.86
CA ALA A 152 14.60 3.57 -11.72
C ALA A 152 15.56 4.72 -11.34
N LEU A 153 15.66 5.73 -12.22
CA LEU A 153 16.29 7.00 -11.90
C LEU A 153 15.43 7.79 -10.90
N PRO A 154 16.06 8.61 -10.02
CA PRO A 154 15.35 9.45 -9.08
C PRO A 154 14.32 10.37 -9.78
N PRO A 155 13.05 10.41 -9.34
CA PRO A 155 12.00 11.22 -9.95
C PRO A 155 12.02 12.67 -9.44
N ILE A 156 13.22 13.24 -9.31
CA ILE A 156 13.45 14.61 -8.80
C ILE A 156 13.49 15.62 -9.95
N GLN A 157 13.24 16.90 -9.66
CA GLN A 157 13.34 18.00 -10.62
C GLN A 157 12.52 17.73 -11.91
N GLU A 158 13.20 17.50 -13.04
CA GLU A 158 12.56 17.14 -14.30
C GLU A 158 11.88 15.77 -14.27
N GLY A 159 12.29 14.85 -13.40
CA GLY A 159 11.61 13.57 -13.20
C GLY A 159 10.29 13.67 -12.41
N ARG A 160 10.04 14.79 -11.73
CA ARG A 160 8.81 14.99 -10.95
C ARG A 160 7.61 15.11 -11.89
N PHE A 161 6.53 14.42 -11.54
CA PHE A 161 5.32 14.29 -12.35
C PHE A 161 5.59 13.77 -13.78
N LYS A 162 6.55 12.85 -13.91
CA LYS A 162 6.83 12.12 -15.15
C LYS A 162 6.93 10.60 -14.89
N PRO A 163 6.76 9.75 -15.92
CA PRO A 163 7.02 8.32 -15.82
C PRO A 163 8.44 8.04 -15.30
N PRO A 164 8.65 6.96 -14.54
CA PRO A 164 10.00 6.59 -14.10
C PRO A 164 10.88 6.26 -15.31
N ARG A 165 12.18 6.45 -15.16
CA ARG A 165 13.17 6.17 -16.21
C ARG A 165 14.13 5.07 -15.77
N ILE A 166 14.61 4.31 -16.73
CA ILE A 166 15.56 3.23 -16.51
C ILE A 166 16.91 3.81 -16.03
N HIS A 167 17.53 3.17 -15.05
CA HIS A 167 18.87 3.53 -14.56
C HIS A 167 19.96 3.20 -15.61
N ARG A 168 21.04 3.98 -15.68
CA ARG A 168 22.16 3.70 -16.61
C ARG A 168 23.11 2.56 -16.17
N GLY A 169 22.76 1.88 -15.09
CA GLY A 169 23.67 0.96 -14.38
C GLY A 169 24.71 1.64 -13.48
N TRP A 170 25.55 0.82 -12.86
CA TRP A 170 26.61 1.15 -11.91
C TRP A 170 27.76 0.15 -12.06
N GLN A 171 28.95 0.49 -11.58
CA GLN A 171 30.05 -0.49 -11.51
C GLN A 171 29.83 -1.46 -10.33
N LEU A 172 29.65 -0.90 -9.14
CA LEU A 172 29.37 -1.63 -7.90
C LEU A 172 28.34 -0.84 -7.08
N LEU A 173 27.34 -1.55 -6.55
CA LEU A 173 26.30 -1.01 -5.69
C LEU A 173 26.33 -1.66 -4.31
N GLN A 174 26.45 -0.85 -3.26
CA GLN A 174 26.29 -1.32 -1.89
C GLN A 174 24.81 -1.32 -1.51
N ALA A 175 24.20 -2.50 -1.55
CA ALA A 175 22.79 -2.74 -1.24
C ALA A 175 22.63 -3.28 0.19
N VAL A 176 23.08 -2.49 1.16
CA VAL A 176 23.19 -2.90 2.58
C VAL A 176 22.26 -2.11 3.52
N GLU A 177 21.62 -1.06 3.01
CA GLU A 177 20.63 -0.26 3.75
C GLU A 177 19.38 -0.04 2.89
N PHE A 178 18.23 0.11 3.55
CA PHE A 178 17.01 0.52 2.87
C PHE A 178 17.18 1.90 2.24
N GLY A 179 16.68 2.06 1.00
CA GLY A 179 16.46 3.39 0.44
C GLY A 179 15.39 4.15 1.25
N PRO A 180 15.37 5.50 1.17
CA PRO A 180 14.36 6.29 1.87
C PRO A 180 12.96 5.97 1.38
N ALA A 181 11.96 6.13 2.24
CA ALA A 181 10.56 5.99 1.84
C ALA A 181 10.15 7.17 0.95
N CYS A 182 9.09 6.99 0.16
CA CYS A 182 8.55 8.09 -0.62
C CYS A 182 7.87 9.14 0.28
N PRO A 183 7.82 10.41 -0.14
CA PRO A 183 7.31 11.49 0.69
C PRO A 183 5.84 11.27 1.05
N GLN A 184 5.55 11.38 2.35
CA GLN A 184 4.23 11.16 2.94
C GLN A 184 4.12 11.93 4.26
N HIS A 185 2.92 12.02 4.82
CA HIS A 185 2.68 12.84 6.01
C HIS A 185 3.49 12.35 7.23
N VAL A 186 4.09 13.27 7.99
CA VAL A 186 4.97 12.96 9.13
C VAL A 186 4.30 12.14 10.24
N ARG A 187 2.97 12.21 10.33
CA ARG A 187 2.16 11.36 11.22
C ARG A 187 2.36 9.86 10.97
N TYR A 188 2.73 9.46 9.75
CA TYR A 188 2.98 8.06 9.38
C TYR A 188 4.46 7.67 9.43
N THR A 189 5.36 8.63 9.66
CA THR A 189 6.80 8.41 9.64
C THR A 189 7.42 8.55 11.02
N GLY A 190 8.72 8.28 11.13
CA GLY A 190 9.49 8.34 12.37
C GLY A 190 10.05 6.98 12.79
N ALA A 191 11.11 7.01 13.59
CA ALA A 191 11.85 5.82 13.98
C ALA A 191 11.00 4.77 14.69
N THR A 192 10.04 5.21 15.51
CA THR A 192 9.11 4.31 16.21
C THR A 192 8.11 3.65 15.27
N LYS A 193 7.86 4.19 14.08
CA LYS A 193 6.92 3.66 13.07
C LYS A 193 7.62 2.83 11.98
N GLY A 194 8.95 2.77 11.99
CA GLY A 194 9.74 1.99 11.03
C GLY A 194 10.12 2.75 9.76
N ILE A 195 9.55 3.94 9.52
CA ILE A 195 9.88 4.80 8.38
C ILE A 195 10.80 5.92 8.86
N ARG A 196 12.11 5.66 8.86
CA ARG A 196 13.13 6.55 9.45
C ARG A 196 13.55 7.70 8.54
N ASP A 197 13.40 7.56 7.23
CA ASP A 197 13.83 8.53 6.23
C ASP A 197 12.81 8.65 5.10
N MET A 198 12.73 9.86 4.53
CA MET A 198 11.94 10.19 3.36
C MET A 198 12.72 11.06 2.40
N ASP A 199 12.63 10.74 1.12
CA ASP A 199 13.12 11.59 0.04
C ASP A 199 12.28 11.39 -1.22
N GLU A 200 12.36 12.32 -2.16
CA GLU A 200 11.74 12.16 -3.49
C GLU A 200 12.52 11.15 -4.35
N ASP A 201 13.83 11.04 -4.16
CA ASP A 201 14.60 9.87 -4.59
C ASP A 201 14.24 8.66 -3.72
N CYS A 202 13.15 7.97 -4.06
CA CYS A 202 12.63 6.85 -3.28
C CYS A 202 12.38 5.56 -4.09
N LEU A 203 12.75 5.51 -5.38
CA LEU A 203 12.44 4.40 -6.29
C LEU A 203 13.40 3.21 -6.12
N TYR A 204 13.32 2.59 -4.95
CA TYR A 204 14.14 1.48 -4.50
C TYR A 204 13.33 0.21 -4.26
N LEU A 205 13.98 -0.93 -4.45
CA LEU A 205 13.48 -2.25 -4.06
C LEU A 205 14.49 -3.01 -3.20
N ASN A 206 14.00 -4.01 -2.50
CA ASN A 206 14.79 -4.89 -1.64
C ASN A 206 14.55 -6.34 -2.07
N VAL A 207 15.58 -7.18 -2.03
CA VAL A 207 15.53 -8.59 -2.41
C VAL A 207 15.99 -9.45 -1.23
N TYR A 208 15.16 -10.39 -0.84
CA TYR A 208 15.45 -11.44 0.14
C TYR A 208 15.46 -12.77 -0.62
N THR A 209 16.60 -13.45 -0.68
CA THR A 209 16.75 -14.72 -1.41
C THR A 209 17.35 -15.80 -0.52
N PRO A 210 16.90 -17.07 -0.61
CA PRO A 210 17.43 -18.14 0.23
C PRO A 210 18.93 -18.38 -0.03
N SER A 211 19.38 -18.24 -1.28
CA SER A 211 20.77 -18.42 -1.67
C SER A 211 21.02 -17.85 -3.07
N VAL A 212 22.24 -17.35 -3.30
CA VAL A 212 22.73 -16.92 -4.62
C VAL A 212 23.73 -17.91 -5.24
N THR A 213 23.92 -19.09 -4.63
CA THR A 213 24.83 -20.11 -5.14
C THR A 213 24.40 -20.58 -6.54
N SER A 214 25.36 -20.73 -7.45
CA SER A 214 25.11 -21.21 -8.81
C SER A 214 24.77 -22.70 -8.84
N GLY A 215 24.16 -23.17 -9.94
CA GLY A 215 23.91 -24.61 -10.15
C GLY A 215 22.67 -25.19 -9.46
N LEU A 216 21.74 -24.35 -8.98
CA LEU A 216 20.44 -24.84 -8.53
C LEU A 216 19.70 -25.55 -9.66
N ALA A 217 19.20 -26.76 -9.36
CA ALA A 217 18.39 -27.54 -10.30
C ALA A 217 17.04 -26.84 -10.62
N GLU A 218 16.47 -26.14 -9.65
CA GLU A 218 15.23 -25.38 -9.78
C GLU A 218 15.38 -24.00 -9.13
N LYS A 219 14.88 -22.97 -9.81
CA LYS A 219 14.88 -21.58 -9.32
C LYS A 219 13.71 -21.38 -8.35
N TYR A 220 13.85 -20.43 -7.43
CA TYR A 220 12.83 -20.17 -6.41
C TYR A 220 11.67 -19.34 -6.98
N PRO A 221 10.40 -19.59 -6.62
CA PRO A 221 9.31 -18.72 -7.01
C PRO A 221 9.50 -17.32 -6.41
N VAL A 222 9.05 -16.29 -7.14
CA VAL A 222 9.27 -14.89 -6.80
C VAL A 222 7.98 -14.27 -6.30
N MET A 223 8.00 -13.74 -5.09
CA MET A 223 6.89 -13.03 -4.47
C MET A 223 7.23 -11.55 -4.35
N VAL A 224 6.49 -10.69 -5.06
CA VAL A 224 6.68 -9.24 -5.05
C VAL A 224 5.61 -8.61 -4.16
N TYR A 225 6.05 -8.09 -3.02
CA TYR A 225 5.23 -7.38 -2.04
C TYR A 225 5.04 -5.92 -2.46
N ILE A 226 3.78 -5.53 -2.63
CA ILE A 226 3.37 -4.15 -2.86
C ILE A 226 2.69 -3.68 -1.59
N HIS A 227 3.26 -2.69 -0.90
CA HIS A 227 2.68 -2.21 0.35
C HIS A 227 1.35 -1.47 0.10
N GLY A 228 0.42 -1.60 1.05
CA GLY A 228 -0.81 -0.82 1.11
C GLY A 228 -0.60 0.60 1.64
N GLY A 229 -1.66 1.21 2.19
CA GLY A 229 -1.64 2.57 2.71
C GLY A 229 -2.33 3.58 1.80
N GLU A 230 -3.47 3.16 1.22
CA GLU A 230 -4.42 4.01 0.50
C GLU A 230 -3.80 4.92 -0.59
N PHE A 231 -2.66 4.49 -1.17
CA PHE A 231 -1.82 5.25 -2.11
C PHE A 231 -1.20 6.54 -1.56
N VAL A 232 -1.31 6.83 -0.26
CA VAL A 232 -0.83 8.07 0.39
C VAL A 232 0.26 7.85 1.43
N LYS A 233 0.44 6.61 1.90
CA LYS A 233 1.42 6.24 2.92
C LYS A 233 1.96 4.82 2.70
N GLY A 234 2.99 4.46 3.45
CA GLY A 234 3.62 3.14 3.43
C GLY A 234 5.06 3.16 2.92
N ALA A 235 5.74 2.02 3.05
CA ALA A 235 7.12 1.85 2.60
C ALA A 235 7.47 0.35 2.45
N SER A 236 8.46 0.06 1.62
CA SER A 236 8.98 -1.30 1.38
C SER A 236 9.68 -1.93 2.57
N ASN A 237 10.20 -1.11 3.49
CA ASN A 237 10.98 -1.55 4.63
C ASN A 237 10.12 -2.00 5.82
N THR A 238 8.80 -1.83 5.76
CA THR A 238 7.91 -2.27 6.84
C THR A 238 7.72 -3.78 6.83
N PHE A 239 7.70 -4.41 5.64
CA PHE A 239 7.52 -5.85 5.50
C PHE A 239 8.86 -6.58 5.45
N PRO A 240 9.21 -7.39 6.46
CA PRO A 240 10.51 -7.99 6.52
C PRO A 240 10.43 -9.45 5.96
N GLY A 241 11.07 -9.68 4.80
CA GLY A 241 10.89 -10.89 3.99
C GLY A 241 11.78 -12.09 4.33
N HIS A 242 12.65 -11.96 5.33
CA HIS A 242 13.68 -12.93 5.72
C HIS A 242 13.19 -14.34 6.10
N ILE A 243 12.19 -14.47 6.99
CA ILE A 243 11.68 -15.78 7.44
C ILE A 243 11.05 -16.52 6.26
N MET A 244 10.21 -15.82 5.49
CA MET A 244 9.55 -16.37 4.32
C MET A 244 10.58 -16.87 3.29
N ALA A 245 11.59 -16.05 2.98
CA ALA A 245 12.65 -16.45 2.05
C ALA A 245 13.48 -17.63 2.59
N SER A 246 13.98 -17.54 3.82
CA SER A 246 14.88 -18.54 4.40
C SER A 246 14.24 -19.93 4.53
N PHE A 247 13.05 -20.01 5.13
CA PHE A 247 12.46 -21.28 5.55
C PHE A 247 11.49 -21.87 4.52
N TYR A 248 10.78 -21.02 3.77
CA TYR A 248 9.83 -21.47 2.75
C TYR A 248 10.42 -21.46 1.33
N LYS A 249 11.71 -21.08 1.20
CA LYS A 249 12.50 -21.18 -0.02
C LYS A 249 11.81 -20.47 -1.20
N VAL A 250 11.54 -19.18 -1.01
CA VAL A 250 11.02 -18.26 -2.03
C VAL A 250 11.90 -17.02 -2.11
N VAL A 251 11.89 -16.30 -3.22
CA VAL A 251 12.49 -14.97 -3.29
C VAL A 251 11.41 -13.95 -2.98
N VAL A 252 11.64 -13.10 -1.97
CA VAL A 252 10.73 -12.00 -1.63
C VAL A 252 11.34 -10.69 -2.11
N VAL A 253 10.56 -9.90 -2.84
CA VAL A 253 10.93 -8.56 -3.28
C VAL A 253 9.97 -7.56 -2.67
N THR A 254 10.46 -6.50 -2.02
CA THR A 254 9.62 -5.40 -1.53
C THR A 254 9.96 -4.13 -2.29
N ILE A 255 8.95 -3.35 -2.70
CA ILE A 255 9.15 -2.17 -3.56
C ILE A 255 8.60 -0.89 -2.92
N ASN A 256 9.31 0.22 -3.08
CA ASN A 256 8.75 1.56 -2.89
C ASN A 256 8.15 2.03 -4.23
N TYR A 257 7.10 2.84 -4.19
CA TYR A 257 6.54 3.54 -5.33
C TYR A 257 6.04 4.93 -4.89
N ARG A 258 5.97 5.91 -5.80
CA ARG A 258 5.53 7.27 -5.42
C ARG A 258 4.11 7.27 -4.87
N LEU A 259 3.91 8.07 -3.82
CA LEU A 259 2.66 8.18 -3.07
C LEU A 259 2.04 9.58 -3.19
N GLY A 260 0.76 9.70 -2.83
CA GLY A 260 0.03 10.95 -2.75
C GLY A 260 0.05 11.74 -4.07
N ALA A 261 0.20 13.06 -3.98
CA ALA A 261 0.27 13.93 -5.15
C ALA A 261 1.46 13.58 -6.06
N LEU A 262 2.62 13.23 -5.49
CA LEU A 262 3.82 12.88 -6.26
C LEU A 262 3.63 11.63 -7.11
N GLY A 263 2.80 10.68 -6.66
CA GLY A 263 2.48 9.45 -7.38
C GLY A 263 1.27 9.55 -8.30
N PHE A 264 0.28 10.38 -7.99
CA PHE A 264 -1.05 10.25 -8.59
C PHE A 264 -1.71 11.58 -9.00
N LEU A 265 -1.01 12.71 -8.91
CA LEU A 265 -1.58 13.99 -9.37
C LEU A 265 -1.89 13.95 -10.86
N SER A 266 -3.15 14.24 -11.20
CA SER A 266 -3.61 14.24 -12.59
C SER A 266 -4.39 15.51 -12.93
N THR A 267 -3.99 16.19 -14.00
CA THR A 267 -4.74 17.26 -14.67
C THR A 267 -5.56 16.73 -15.83
N GLY A 268 -5.58 15.41 -16.05
CA GLY A 268 -6.31 14.79 -17.17
C GLY A 268 -5.89 15.31 -18.54
N ASP A 269 -4.68 15.85 -18.66
CA ASP A 269 -4.10 16.40 -19.88
C ASP A 269 -2.58 16.21 -19.89
N ALA A 270 -1.92 16.66 -20.96
CA ALA A 270 -0.51 16.39 -21.19
C ALA A 270 0.44 17.00 -20.13
N ASN A 271 -0.02 17.95 -19.31
CA ASN A 271 0.83 18.55 -18.28
C ASN A 271 1.05 17.59 -17.10
N SER A 272 0.05 16.79 -16.75
CA SER A 272 0.17 15.73 -15.75
C SER A 272 -0.91 14.68 -15.96
N PRO A 273 -0.68 13.64 -16.80
CA PRO A 273 -1.65 12.57 -17.00
C PRO A 273 -1.94 11.76 -15.72
N GLY A 274 -0.95 11.62 -14.82
CA GLY A 274 -1.06 10.88 -13.56
C GLY A 274 -0.46 9.48 -13.63
N ASN A 275 -0.90 8.59 -12.74
CA ASN A 275 -0.47 7.18 -12.64
C ASN A 275 1.03 6.93 -12.42
N TYR A 276 1.81 7.94 -12.00
CA TYR A 276 3.25 7.80 -11.79
C TYR A 276 3.61 6.67 -10.81
N GLY A 277 2.85 6.53 -9.71
CA GLY A 277 3.03 5.44 -8.74
C GLY A 277 2.74 4.06 -9.34
N MET A 278 1.76 3.93 -10.25
CA MET A 278 1.51 2.66 -10.97
C MET A 278 2.61 2.36 -12.00
N LEU A 279 3.10 3.40 -12.68
CA LEU A 279 4.20 3.28 -13.63
C LEU A 279 5.51 2.90 -12.92
N ASP A 280 5.73 3.37 -11.69
CA ASP A 280 6.84 2.97 -10.81
C ASP A 280 6.78 1.47 -10.51
N GLN A 281 5.60 0.98 -10.09
CA GLN A 281 5.41 -0.44 -9.81
C GLN A 281 5.60 -1.30 -11.07
N ALA A 282 5.12 -0.83 -12.23
CA ALA A 282 5.34 -1.51 -13.51
C ALA A 282 6.83 -1.54 -13.89
N MET A 283 7.59 -0.46 -13.63
CA MET A 283 9.03 -0.43 -13.85
C MET A 283 9.78 -1.35 -12.88
N ALA A 284 9.39 -1.40 -11.61
CA ALA A 284 9.96 -2.32 -10.63
C ALA A 284 9.70 -3.78 -11.04
N LEU A 285 8.49 -4.10 -11.50
CA LEU A 285 8.15 -5.43 -11.98
C LEU A 285 8.96 -5.81 -13.23
N ARG A 286 9.19 -4.85 -14.13
CA ARG A 286 10.08 -5.06 -15.28
C ARG A 286 11.52 -5.32 -14.83
N TRP A 287 12.03 -4.57 -13.86
CA TRP A 287 13.36 -4.79 -13.29
C TRP A 287 13.48 -6.20 -12.70
N VAL A 288 12.47 -6.64 -11.93
CA VAL A 288 12.41 -7.99 -11.36
C VAL A 288 12.44 -9.03 -12.48
N TYR A 289 11.58 -8.90 -13.49
CA TYR A 289 11.55 -9.83 -14.62
C TYR A 289 12.89 -9.96 -15.35
N ASP A 290 13.64 -8.86 -15.48
CA ASP A 290 14.91 -8.82 -16.19
C ASP A 290 16.09 -9.32 -15.34
N ASN A 291 16.04 -9.22 -13.99
CA ASN A 291 17.20 -9.41 -13.12
C ASN A 291 17.06 -10.49 -12.04
N ILE A 292 15.85 -10.97 -11.71
CA ILE A 292 15.66 -11.81 -10.53
C ILE A 292 16.34 -13.18 -10.62
N GLU A 293 16.64 -13.67 -11.83
CA GLU A 293 17.37 -14.92 -12.05
C GLU A 293 18.79 -14.90 -11.51
N PHE A 294 19.44 -13.73 -11.47
CA PHE A 294 20.77 -13.55 -10.86
C PHE A 294 20.71 -13.71 -9.34
N PHE A 295 19.52 -13.55 -8.74
CA PHE A 295 19.23 -13.79 -7.33
C PHE A 295 18.59 -15.16 -7.10
N ASN A 296 18.69 -16.07 -8.08
CA ASN A 296 18.08 -17.40 -8.09
C ASN A 296 16.54 -17.45 -8.05
N GLY A 297 15.86 -16.36 -8.38
CA GLY A 297 14.42 -16.35 -8.60
C GLY A 297 14.03 -16.85 -9.99
N ASP A 298 12.85 -17.47 -10.11
CA ASP A 298 12.24 -17.86 -11.37
C ASP A 298 11.40 -16.69 -11.93
N ARG A 299 11.87 -16.09 -13.03
CA ARG A 299 11.15 -15.01 -13.72
C ARG A 299 9.80 -15.44 -14.30
N ARG A 300 9.56 -16.75 -14.45
CA ARG A 300 8.30 -17.32 -14.97
C ARG A 300 7.28 -17.61 -13.87
N SER A 301 7.66 -17.46 -12.60
CA SER A 301 6.78 -17.71 -11.45
C SER A 301 6.73 -16.49 -10.53
N ILE A 302 6.27 -15.36 -11.09
CA ILE A 302 6.11 -14.10 -10.35
C ILE A 302 4.69 -13.99 -9.80
N THR A 303 4.62 -13.88 -8.47
CA THR A 303 3.40 -13.68 -7.69
C THR A 303 3.39 -12.28 -7.10
N LEU A 304 2.38 -11.48 -7.40
CA LEU A 304 2.17 -10.19 -6.74
C LEU A 304 1.32 -10.40 -5.48
N PHE A 305 1.70 -9.78 -4.37
CA PHE A 305 0.89 -9.81 -3.15
C PHE A 305 0.99 -8.52 -2.37
N GLY A 306 -0.03 -8.22 -1.58
CA GLY A 306 -0.04 -7.08 -0.69
C GLY A 306 -1.43 -6.82 -0.09
N PRO A 307 -1.51 -6.02 0.98
CA PRO A 307 -2.76 -5.58 1.57
C PRO A 307 -3.32 -4.34 0.87
N ASP A 308 -4.64 -4.14 0.94
CA ASP A 308 -5.29 -2.85 0.65
C ASP A 308 -4.93 -2.29 -0.74
N ALA A 309 -4.36 -1.09 -0.83
CA ALA A 309 -3.88 -0.48 -2.06
C ALA A 309 -2.81 -1.33 -2.79
N GLY A 310 -2.07 -2.17 -2.09
CA GLY A 310 -1.18 -3.16 -2.66
C GLY A 310 -1.91 -4.29 -3.39
N ALA A 311 -3.01 -4.79 -2.82
CA ALA A 311 -3.89 -5.76 -3.47
C ALA A 311 -4.57 -5.16 -4.72
N ALA A 312 -5.08 -3.93 -4.59
CA ALA A 312 -5.65 -3.18 -5.72
C ALA A 312 -4.62 -2.97 -6.84
N SER A 313 -3.39 -2.58 -6.47
CA SER A 313 -2.26 -2.44 -7.39
C SER A 313 -1.95 -3.75 -8.11
N ALA A 314 -1.86 -4.87 -7.39
CA ALA A 314 -1.63 -6.18 -7.98
C ALA A 314 -2.73 -6.58 -8.98
N GLY A 315 -3.99 -6.32 -8.64
CA GLY A 315 -5.14 -6.55 -9.53
C GLY A 315 -5.15 -5.65 -10.78
N LEU A 316 -4.62 -4.43 -10.70
CA LEU A 316 -4.45 -3.55 -11.85
C LEU A 316 -3.26 -4.00 -12.72
N LEU A 317 -2.14 -4.36 -12.11
CA LEU A 317 -0.93 -4.82 -12.81
C LEU A 317 -1.14 -6.17 -13.52
N MET A 318 -2.01 -7.06 -13.02
CA MET A 318 -2.28 -8.33 -13.71
C MET A 318 -3.05 -8.15 -15.04
N VAL A 319 -3.74 -7.01 -15.23
CA VAL A 319 -4.50 -6.72 -16.45
C VAL A 319 -3.87 -5.62 -17.31
N ALA A 320 -3.01 -4.79 -16.74
CA ALA A 320 -2.39 -3.68 -17.46
C ALA A 320 -1.55 -4.19 -18.66
N PRO A 321 -1.64 -3.54 -19.85
CA PRO A 321 -1.02 -4.04 -21.08
C PRO A 321 0.47 -4.36 -20.99
N ARG A 322 1.23 -3.60 -20.18
CA ARG A 322 2.70 -3.72 -20.06
C ARG A 322 3.15 -4.83 -19.10
N THR A 323 2.27 -5.31 -18.23
CA THR A 323 2.62 -6.19 -17.10
C THR A 323 1.82 -7.48 -17.05
N ARG A 324 0.68 -7.56 -17.76
CA ARG A 324 -0.21 -8.73 -17.74
C ARG A 324 0.45 -10.05 -18.11
N ASP A 325 1.50 -10.02 -18.94
CA ASP A 325 2.21 -11.24 -19.37
C ASP A 325 3.34 -11.62 -18.40
N ILE A 326 3.69 -10.73 -17.46
CA ILE A 326 4.71 -10.95 -16.40
C ILE A 326 4.06 -11.57 -15.15
N VAL A 327 2.87 -11.10 -14.79
CA VAL A 327 2.17 -11.54 -13.57
C VAL A 327 1.55 -12.91 -13.81
N THR A 328 1.96 -13.91 -13.03
CA THR A 328 1.42 -15.27 -13.12
C THR A 328 0.44 -15.60 -12.01
N ARG A 329 0.57 -14.95 -10.85
CA ARG A 329 -0.30 -15.17 -9.70
C ARG A 329 -0.52 -13.88 -8.94
N VAL A 330 -1.67 -13.76 -8.30
CA VAL A 330 -2.01 -12.63 -7.44
C VAL A 330 -2.56 -13.14 -6.12
N ILE A 331 -2.07 -12.57 -5.02
CA ILE A 331 -2.66 -12.72 -3.69
C ILE A 331 -3.16 -11.35 -3.24
N ALA A 332 -4.48 -11.16 -3.31
CA ALA A 332 -5.15 -9.92 -2.98
C ALA A 332 -5.70 -9.96 -1.55
N GLN A 333 -4.99 -9.32 -0.63
CA GLN A 333 -5.34 -9.30 0.78
C GLN A 333 -6.17 -8.05 1.08
N SER A 334 -7.43 -8.25 1.45
CA SER A 334 -8.31 -7.16 1.90
C SER A 334 -8.35 -5.99 0.91
N GLY A 335 -8.45 -6.27 -0.40
CA GLY A 335 -8.44 -5.24 -1.44
C GLY A 335 -8.62 -5.80 -2.85
N SER A 336 -9.11 -4.98 -3.77
CA SER A 336 -9.44 -5.39 -5.14
C SER A 336 -9.23 -4.25 -6.12
N ALA A 337 -8.86 -4.56 -7.37
CA ALA A 337 -8.82 -3.56 -8.45
C ALA A 337 -10.22 -3.03 -8.83
N LEU A 338 -11.28 -3.67 -8.34
CA LEU A 338 -12.67 -3.21 -8.49
C LEU A 338 -13.15 -2.40 -7.28
N SER A 339 -12.30 -2.22 -6.26
CA SER A 339 -12.65 -1.37 -5.13
C SER A 339 -12.85 0.05 -5.62
N ASP A 340 -13.84 0.69 -5.02
CA ASP A 340 -14.31 2.02 -5.39
C ASP A 340 -13.23 3.11 -5.24
N TRP A 341 -12.23 2.86 -4.39
CA TRP A 341 -11.07 3.72 -4.16
C TRP A 341 -9.82 3.30 -4.96
N ALA A 342 -9.85 2.18 -5.68
CA ALA A 342 -8.70 1.62 -6.41
C ALA A 342 -8.45 2.29 -7.79
N LEU A 343 -9.49 2.84 -8.42
CA LEU A 343 -9.39 3.49 -9.73
C LEU A 343 -10.39 4.65 -9.86
N ILE A 344 -9.88 5.85 -10.11
CA ILE A 344 -10.68 7.05 -10.39
C ILE A 344 -11.00 7.06 -11.88
N VAL A 345 -12.25 6.70 -12.22
CA VAL A 345 -12.74 6.67 -13.60
C VAL A 345 -13.10 8.07 -14.11
N ASP A 346 -13.61 8.94 -13.24
CA ASP A 346 -14.02 10.29 -13.62
C ASP A 346 -12.81 11.24 -13.72
N ARG A 347 -12.51 11.67 -14.96
CA ARG A 347 -11.46 12.66 -15.27
C ARG A 347 -11.65 13.96 -14.50
N TYR A 348 -12.88 14.45 -14.36
CA TYR A 348 -13.15 15.75 -13.73
C TYR A 348 -12.92 15.70 -12.23
N ARG A 349 -13.22 14.55 -11.58
CA ARG A 349 -12.84 14.31 -10.19
C ARG A 349 -11.33 14.42 -10.00
N ALA A 350 -10.53 13.75 -10.84
CA ALA A 350 -9.07 13.82 -10.76
C ALA A 350 -8.55 15.27 -10.94
N GLN A 351 -9.08 15.98 -11.93
CA GLN A 351 -8.75 17.39 -12.19
C GLN A 351 -9.08 18.31 -11.02
N ASN A 352 -10.29 18.19 -10.47
CA ASN A 352 -10.75 19.04 -9.36
C ASN A 352 -9.93 18.78 -8.09
N THR A 353 -9.63 17.52 -7.77
CA THR A 353 -8.72 17.16 -6.69
C THR A 353 -7.37 17.86 -6.85
N SER A 354 -6.74 17.78 -8.03
CA SER A 354 -5.46 18.44 -8.31
C SER A 354 -5.52 19.97 -8.18
N ARG A 355 -6.63 20.59 -8.63
CA ARG A 355 -6.83 22.05 -8.51
C ARG A 355 -6.99 22.49 -7.06
N VAL A 356 -7.84 21.83 -6.29
CA VAL A 356 -8.06 22.18 -4.87
C VAL A 356 -6.78 21.99 -4.06
N TYR A 357 -6.05 20.90 -4.30
CA TYR A 357 -4.75 20.68 -3.69
C TYR A 357 -3.74 21.78 -4.04
N GLY A 358 -3.68 22.19 -5.31
CA GLY A 358 -2.88 23.33 -5.75
C GLY A 358 -3.24 24.63 -5.04
N GLN A 359 -4.53 24.93 -4.86
CA GLN A 359 -4.99 26.13 -4.14
C GLN A 359 -4.57 26.13 -2.67
N ILE A 360 -4.65 24.98 -1.98
CA ILE A 360 -4.22 24.84 -0.58
C ILE A 360 -2.72 25.16 -0.45
N LEU A 361 -1.94 24.77 -1.45
CA LEU A 361 -0.52 25.06 -1.56
C LEU A 361 -0.23 26.42 -2.23
N GLY A 362 -1.20 27.31 -2.36
CA GLY A 362 -1.00 28.66 -2.93
C GLY A 362 -0.50 28.68 -4.38
N CYS A 363 -0.74 27.62 -5.16
CA CYS A 363 -0.41 27.56 -6.58
C CYS A 363 -1.55 28.12 -7.45
N SER A 364 -1.18 28.76 -8.56
CA SER A 364 -2.16 29.24 -9.54
C SER A 364 -2.88 28.08 -10.24
N ILE A 365 -4.21 28.19 -10.34
CA ILE A 365 -5.08 27.21 -11.02
C ILE A 365 -5.69 27.74 -12.33
N GLU A 366 -5.12 28.81 -12.88
CA GLU A 366 -5.58 29.42 -14.14
C GLU A 366 -5.41 28.46 -15.33
N SER A 367 -4.34 27.67 -15.34
CA SER A 367 -4.11 26.62 -16.33
C SER A 367 -3.44 25.41 -15.66
N SER A 368 -3.61 24.23 -16.26
CA SER A 368 -2.94 23.00 -15.81
C SER A 368 -1.42 23.12 -15.83
N TRP A 369 -0.86 23.79 -16.84
CA TRP A 369 0.56 24.09 -16.88
C TRP A 369 1.04 24.95 -15.71
N LYS A 370 0.36 26.07 -15.40
CA LYS A 370 0.75 26.95 -14.27
C LYS A 370 0.68 26.20 -12.93
N LEU A 371 -0.35 25.38 -12.76
CA LEU A 371 -0.53 24.53 -11.59
C LEU A 371 0.63 23.53 -11.44
N VAL A 372 0.87 22.72 -12.46
CA VAL A 372 1.92 21.68 -12.42
C VAL A 372 3.31 22.31 -12.30
N ASN A 373 3.57 23.42 -13.00
CA ASN A 373 4.85 24.13 -12.91
C ASN A 373 5.09 24.69 -11.51
N CYS A 374 4.07 25.28 -10.87
CA CYS A 374 4.17 25.77 -9.50
C CYS A 374 4.46 24.63 -8.51
N LEU A 375 3.75 23.50 -8.61
CA LEU A 375 4.00 22.35 -7.74
C LEU A 375 5.38 21.71 -7.99
N LYS A 376 5.84 21.75 -9.25
CA LYS A 376 7.13 21.18 -9.64
C LYS A 376 8.32 22.03 -9.20
N GLN A 377 8.27 23.34 -9.43
CA GLN A 377 9.40 24.25 -9.20
C GLN A 377 9.30 25.03 -7.88
N GLY A 378 8.07 25.35 -7.45
CA GLY A 378 7.81 26.26 -6.33
C GLY A 378 7.55 25.57 -4.99
N ARG A 379 7.48 24.23 -4.94
CA ARG A 379 7.20 23.46 -3.72
C ARG A 379 8.22 22.36 -3.48
N SER A 380 8.58 22.15 -2.22
CA SER A 380 9.45 21.05 -1.80
C SER A 380 8.69 19.72 -1.76
N PHE A 381 9.39 18.60 -1.92
CA PHE A 381 8.77 17.28 -1.77
C PHE A 381 8.17 17.07 -0.38
N PHE A 382 8.74 17.72 0.64
CA PHE A 382 8.27 17.65 2.02
C PHE A 382 6.92 18.37 2.17
N GLU A 383 6.78 19.60 1.64
CA GLU A 383 5.49 20.31 1.62
C GLU A 383 4.42 19.50 0.86
N LEU A 384 4.78 18.89 -0.27
CA LEU A 384 3.84 18.10 -1.07
C LEU A 384 3.40 16.83 -0.32
N GLY A 385 4.34 16.07 0.24
CA GLY A 385 4.04 14.85 0.98
C GLY A 385 3.31 15.09 2.31
N ASN A 386 3.55 16.24 2.95
CA ASN A 386 3.01 16.56 4.27
C ASN A 386 1.73 17.40 4.25
N ALA A 387 1.24 17.83 3.09
CA ALA A 387 -0.03 18.56 3.00
C ALA A 387 -1.22 17.64 3.33
N GLU A 388 -1.95 17.94 4.41
CA GLU A 388 -3.21 17.28 4.72
C GLU A 388 -4.30 17.74 3.74
N PHE A 389 -4.92 16.78 3.07
CA PHE A 389 -5.96 17.06 2.08
C PHE A 389 -7.07 16.02 2.18
N GLN A 390 -8.27 16.48 2.51
CA GLN A 390 -9.48 15.67 2.48
C GLN A 390 -10.21 15.93 1.15
N PRO A 391 -10.52 14.89 0.36
CA PRO A 391 -11.21 15.08 -0.91
C PRO A 391 -12.66 15.51 -0.68
N GLN A 392 -13.20 16.31 -1.60
CA GLN A 392 -14.62 16.66 -1.61
C GLN A 392 -15.50 15.48 -2.04
N VAL A 393 -14.95 14.56 -2.85
CA VAL A 393 -15.65 13.40 -3.41
C VAL A 393 -14.82 12.14 -3.24
N GLY A 394 -15.45 11.11 -2.67
CA GLY A 394 -14.85 9.81 -2.39
C GLY A 394 -13.98 9.78 -1.13
N LEU A 395 -13.41 8.61 -0.83
CA LEU A 395 -12.74 8.38 0.45
C LEU A 395 -11.29 8.87 0.47
N PHE A 396 -10.53 8.58 -0.59
CA PHE A 396 -9.13 8.97 -0.72
C PHE A 396 -8.93 9.97 -1.85
N PRO A 397 -8.04 10.96 -1.68
CA PRO A 397 -7.81 12.00 -2.67
C PRO A 397 -6.96 11.53 -3.85
N TRP A 398 -6.04 10.61 -3.59
CA TRP A 398 -5.04 10.15 -4.53
C TRP A 398 -5.25 8.67 -4.82
N GLY A 399 -5.03 8.28 -6.08
CA GLY A 399 -5.10 6.90 -6.53
C GLY A 399 -4.96 6.83 -8.05
N PRO A 400 -4.88 5.61 -8.61
CA PRO A 400 -4.83 5.40 -10.05
C PRO A 400 -6.00 6.07 -10.76
N VAL A 401 -5.76 6.60 -11.95
CA VAL A 401 -6.76 7.24 -12.82
C VAL A 401 -6.90 6.46 -14.13
N LEU A 402 -8.09 6.43 -14.71
CA LEU A 402 -8.28 5.85 -16.05
C LEU A 402 -7.73 6.82 -17.11
N ASP A 403 -6.60 6.49 -17.73
CA ASP A 403 -5.84 7.41 -18.60
C ASP A 403 -6.04 7.18 -20.11
N GLY A 404 -6.89 6.22 -20.50
CA GLY A 404 -7.16 5.90 -21.91
C GLY A 404 -7.66 7.06 -22.78
N ASN A 405 -8.33 8.05 -22.18
CA ASN A 405 -8.86 9.24 -22.88
C ASN A 405 -8.07 10.53 -22.59
N PHE A 406 -6.90 10.44 -21.95
CA PHE A 406 -6.12 11.61 -21.60
C PHE A 406 -5.21 12.01 -22.75
N SER A 407 -5.04 13.33 -22.95
CA SER A 407 -3.93 13.82 -23.75
C SER A 407 -2.64 13.58 -22.97
N VAL A 408 -1.62 13.07 -23.65
CA VAL A 408 -0.28 12.84 -23.11
C VAL A 408 0.73 13.68 -23.90
N PRO A 409 1.93 13.94 -23.36
CA PRO A 409 3.00 14.58 -24.12
C PRO A 409 3.28 13.86 -25.44
N ASP A 410 3.48 14.62 -26.53
CA ASP A 410 3.84 14.04 -27.83
C ASP A 410 5.24 13.42 -27.80
N GLU A 411 5.51 12.59 -28.81
CA GLU A 411 6.81 11.97 -29.00
C GLU A 411 7.92 13.04 -29.06
N HIS A 412 9.00 12.84 -28.30
CA HIS A 412 10.15 13.75 -28.18
C HIS A 412 9.91 15.10 -27.48
N TRP A 413 8.74 15.38 -26.90
CA TRP A 413 8.56 16.60 -26.06
C TRP A 413 9.53 16.64 -24.88
N TYR A 414 9.82 15.49 -24.29
CA TYR A 414 10.80 15.36 -23.22
C TYR A 414 11.88 14.36 -23.62
N GLU A 415 13.14 14.78 -23.52
CA GLU A 415 14.27 13.93 -23.83
C GLU A 415 14.29 12.68 -22.93
N GLY A 416 14.22 11.51 -23.56
CA GLY A 416 14.25 10.21 -22.88
C GLY A 416 12.90 9.69 -22.39
N TRP A 417 11.79 10.32 -22.80
CA TRP A 417 10.44 9.76 -22.66
C TRP A 417 9.77 9.62 -24.03
N ARG A 418 9.07 8.50 -24.22
CA ARG A 418 8.19 8.29 -25.37
C ARG A 418 6.75 8.44 -24.96
N GLN A 419 5.87 8.68 -25.93
CA GLN A 419 4.44 8.85 -25.67
C GLN A 419 3.84 7.65 -24.92
N ILE A 420 4.26 6.43 -25.28
CA ILE A 420 3.79 5.18 -24.66
C ILE A 420 4.18 5.02 -23.18
N ASP A 421 5.21 5.75 -22.71
CA ASP A 421 5.65 5.66 -21.33
C ASP A 421 4.67 6.33 -20.35
N TRP A 422 3.77 7.18 -20.85
CA TRP A 422 2.79 7.94 -20.07
C TRP A 422 1.47 7.21 -19.83
N HIS A 423 1.20 6.14 -20.56
CA HIS A 423 -0.04 5.38 -20.44
C HIS A 423 0.13 4.17 -19.52
N PHE A 424 -0.77 4.02 -18.56
CA PHE A 424 -0.87 2.86 -17.70
C PHE A 424 -2.05 1.95 -18.08
N LEU A 425 -3.27 2.49 -18.18
CA LEU A 425 -4.49 1.70 -18.29
C LEU A 425 -5.56 2.37 -19.18
N ASP A 426 -5.87 1.70 -20.29
CA ASP A 426 -6.79 2.17 -21.31
C ASP A 426 -8.28 1.95 -20.95
N HIS A 427 -8.58 0.85 -20.26
CA HIS A 427 -9.94 0.46 -19.87
C HIS A 427 -10.00 0.06 -18.40
N THR A 428 -11.20 0.01 -17.81
CA THR A 428 -11.36 -0.44 -16.41
C THR A 428 -10.91 -1.90 -16.24
N ALA A 429 -10.46 -2.25 -15.04
CA ALA A 429 -10.09 -3.63 -14.70
C ALA A 429 -11.27 -4.59 -14.94
N GLU A 430 -12.51 -4.17 -14.67
CA GLU A 430 -13.70 -4.96 -14.99
C GLU A 430 -13.78 -5.29 -16.49
N TYR A 431 -13.61 -4.30 -17.36
CA TYR A 431 -13.65 -4.53 -18.80
C TYR A 431 -12.53 -5.48 -19.25
N LEU A 432 -11.30 -5.27 -18.76
CA LEU A 432 -10.14 -6.07 -19.15
C LEU A 432 -10.27 -7.53 -18.72
N VAL A 433 -10.77 -7.80 -17.51
CA VAL A 433 -11.02 -9.16 -17.03
C VAL A 433 -12.12 -9.84 -17.86
N ARG A 434 -13.26 -9.16 -18.11
CA ARG A 434 -14.34 -9.71 -18.96
C ARG A 434 -13.88 -10.08 -20.37
N ASN A 435 -12.90 -9.33 -20.90
CA ASN A 435 -12.31 -9.56 -22.21
C ASN A 435 -11.06 -10.46 -22.18
N LYS A 436 -10.82 -11.15 -21.06
CA LYS A 436 -9.70 -12.09 -20.86
C LYS A 436 -8.32 -11.48 -21.16
N LYS A 437 -8.12 -10.21 -20.79
CA LYS A 437 -6.86 -9.47 -20.98
C LYS A 437 -5.94 -9.63 -19.77
N PHE A 438 -5.60 -10.86 -19.44
CA PHE A 438 -4.67 -11.24 -18.36
C PHE A 438 -3.90 -12.51 -18.76
N ASN A 439 -2.89 -12.90 -17.98
CA ASN A 439 -2.10 -14.10 -18.23
C ASN A 439 -2.98 -15.36 -18.31
N ARG A 440 -2.82 -16.20 -19.35
CA ARG A 440 -3.63 -17.43 -19.50
C ARG A 440 -3.44 -18.43 -18.36
N GLY A 441 -2.28 -18.44 -17.72
CA GLY A 441 -1.95 -19.31 -16.59
C GLY A 441 -2.18 -18.66 -15.23
N LEU A 442 -2.97 -17.57 -15.16
CA LEU A 442 -3.22 -16.85 -13.92
C LEU A 442 -3.87 -17.77 -12.86
N SER A 443 -3.35 -17.73 -11.63
CA SER A 443 -4.07 -18.17 -10.43
C SER A 443 -4.30 -16.99 -9.51
N TYR A 444 -5.44 -16.96 -8.82
CA TYR A 444 -5.82 -15.87 -7.93
C TYR A 444 -6.15 -16.39 -6.53
N MET A 445 -5.61 -15.73 -5.51
CA MET A 445 -6.01 -15.93 -4.13
C MET A 445 -6.48 -14.60 -3.56
N SER A 446 -7.59 -14.63 -2.81
CA SER A 446 -8.11 -13.44 -2.15
C SER A 446 -8.60 -13.76 -0.76
N GLY A 447 -8.48 -12.80 0.14
CA GLY A 447 -9.21 -12.89 1.39
C GLY A 447 -9.54 -11.54 1.97
N VAL A 448 -10.45 -11.56 2.92
CA VAL A 448 -10.96 -10.39 3.62
C VAL A 448 -11.03 -10.68 5.12
N THR A 449 -10.98 -9.64 5.93
CA THR A 449 -11.25 -9.73 7.37
C THR A 449 -12.72 -9.49 7.65
N THR A 450 -13.27 -10.05 8.73
CA THR A 450 -14.71 -9.88 9.00
C THR A 450 -15.11 -8.45 9.37
N GLN A 451 -14.19 -7.59 9.83
CA GLN A 451 -14.45 -6.20 10.23
C GLN A 451 -13.40 -5.22 9.68
N GLU A 452 -13.22 -5.22 8.36
CA GLU A 452 -12.27 -4.33 7.65
C GLU A 452 -12.38 -2.87 8.12
N ALA A 453 -13.59 -2.31 8.13
CA ALA A 453 -13.80 -0.91 8.43
C ALA A 453 -13.74 -0.56 9.93
N SER A 454 -13.48 -1.52 10.83
CA SER A 454 -13.29 -1.21 12.26
C SER A 454 -12.10 -0.27 12.48
N THR A 455 -11.09 -0.34 11.60
CA THR A 455 -9.93 0.56 11.60
C THR A 455 -10.33 2.02 11.34
N LEU A 456 -11.36 2.28 10.52
CA LEU A 456 -11.87 3.64 10.27
C LEU A 456 -12.49 4.26 11.52
N VAL A 457 -13.15 3.45 12.36
CA VAL A 457 -13.71 3.91 13.64
C VAL A 457 -12.59 4.14 14.65
N TYR A 458 -11.62 3.22 14.72
CA TYR A 458 -10.51 3.29 15.67
C TYR A 458 -9.55 4.46 15.40
N GLN A 459 -9.29 4.78 14.14
CA GLN A 459 -8.39 5.87 13.74
C GLN A 459 -9.07 7.25 13.76
N ASN A 460 -10.36 7.33 14.07
CA ASN A 460 -11.07 8.59 14.11
C ASN A 460 -10.93 9.26 15.49
N ASP A 461 -10.12 10.31 15.57
CA ASP A 461 -9.85 11.04 16.81
C ASP A 461 -11.13 11.60 17.47
N SER A 462 -12.12 12.01 16.68
CA SER A 462 -13.40 12.51 17.20
C SER A 462 -14.21 11.42 17.89
N LEU A 463 -14.16 10.18 17.36
CA LEU A 463 -14.81 9.02 17.98
C LEU A 463 -14.01 8.50 19.17
N ALA A 464 -12.67 8.54 19.11
CA ALA A 464 -11.80 8.14 20.22
C ALA A 464 -12.12 8.95 21.49
N ASN A 465 -12.31 10.27 21.35
CA ASN A 465 -12.69 11.16 22.46
C ASN A 465 -14.10 10.88 23.03
N ARG A 466 -14.94 10.12 22.31
CA ARG A 466 -16.29 9.72 22.71
C ARG A 466 -16.38 8.23 23.05
N GLY A 467 -15.25 7.55 23.29
CA GLY A 467 -15.25 6.13 23.62
C GLY A 467 -15.66 5.21 22.47
N TYR A 468 -15.46 5.65 21.21
CA TYR A 468 -15.83 4.92 19.99
C TYR A 468 -17.33 4.62 19.87
N ILE A 469 -18.17 5.51 20.41
CA ILE A 469 -19.62 5.44 20.27
C ILE A 469 -20.02 5.98 18.89
N VAL A 470 -20.79 5.20 18.15
CA VAL A 470 -21.40 5.59 16.87
C VAL A 470 -22.91 5.66 17.09
N ASP A 471 -23.46 6.86 17.02
CA ASP A 471 -24.90 7.08 17.14
C ASP A 471 -25.59 7.13 15.76
N SER A 472 -26.91 7.11 15.76
CA SER A 472 -27.72 7.15 14.53
C SER A 472 -27.50 8.43 13.73
N HIS A 473 -27.19 9.54 14.41
CA HIS A 473 -26.89 10.82 13.74
C HIS A 473 -25.58 10.74 12.96
N PHE A 474 -24.51 10.21 13.55
CA PHE A 474 -23.23 9.98 12.88
C PHE A 474 -23.41 9.03 11.69
N PHE A 475 -24.14 7.93 11.89
CA PHE A 475 -24.44 6.98 10.81
C PHE A 475 -25.18 7.67 9.65
N ASP A 476 -26.26 8.40 9.92
CA ASP A 476 -27.04 9.10 8.90
C ASP A 476 -26.20 10.17 8.18
N GLN A 477 -25.31 10.88 8.88
CA GLN A 477 -24.37 11.81 8.26
C GLN A 477 -23.41 11.10 7.29
N LYS A 478 -22.84 9.97 7.70
CA LYS A 478 -21.92 9.21 6.85
C LYS A 478 -22.60 8.58 5.64
N VAL A 479 -23.84 8.12 5.76
CA VAL A 479 -24.61 7.69 4.58
C VAL A 479 -24.85 8.86 3.63
N LYS A 480 -25.19 10.05 4.14
CA LYS A 480 -25.38 11.25 3.28
C LYS A 480 -24.09 11.64 2.57
N GLU A 481 -22.95 11.63 3.26
CA GLU A 481 -21.63 11.87 2.65
C GLU A 481 -21.33 10.84 1.55
N LEU A 482 -21.63 9.56 1.79
CA LEU A 482 -21.45 8.50 0.79
C LEU A 482 -22.34 8.72 -0.44
N VAL A 483 -23.56 9.22 -0.27
CA VAL A 483 -24.49 9.52 -1.38
C VAL A 483 -23.95 10.64 -2.28
N LEU A 484 -23.20 11.61 -1.75
CA LEU A 484 -22.57 12.67 -2.56
C LEU A 484 -21.60 12.11 -3.60
N ARG A 485 -21.11 10.89 -3.40
CA ARG A 485 -20.30 10.19 -4.41
C ARG A 485 -21.07 9.96 -5.72
N TYR A 486 -22.38 9.76 -5.62
CA TYR A 486 -23.26 9.55 -6.76
C TYR A 486 -23.91 10.88 -7.19
N ASN A 487 -23.16 11.98 -7.24
CA ASN A 487 -23.69 13.31 -7.56
C ASN A 487 -24.37 13.42 -8.94
N TYR A 488 -24.17 12.43 -9.82
CA TYR A 488 -24.83 12.29 -11.12
C TYR A 488 -26.20 11.58 -11.06
N THR A 489 -26.61 11.08 -9.89
CA THR A 489 -27.90 10.42 -9.69
C THR A 489 -29.06 11.42 -9.68
N LEU A 490 -30.20 11.02 -10.24
CA LEU A 490 -31.46 11.72 -10.08
C LEU A 490 -32.21 11.34 -8.79
N ASN A 491 -31.79 10.30 -8.08
CA ASN A 491 -32.50 9.75 -6.92
C ASN A 491 -31.60 9.60 -5.67
N PRO A 492 -31.01 10.69 -5.15
CA PRO A 492 -30.13 10.62 -3.98
C PRO A 492 -30.86 10.13 -2.73
N ILE A 493 -32.16 10.45 -2.61
CA ILE A 493 -33.01 9.99 -1.51
C ILE A 493 -33.22 8.47 -1.57
N GLY A 494 -33.43 7.92 -2.77
CA GLY A 494 -33.56 6.47 -2.97
C GLY A 494 -32.30 5.72 -2.57
N ILE A 495 -31.12 6.23 -2.94
CA ILE A 495 -29.82 5.64 -2.54
C ILE A 495 -29.68 5.67 -1.01
N TYR A 496 -29.93 6.82 -0.37
CA TYR A 496 -29.89 6.97 1.08
C TYR A 496 -30.81 5.98 1.78
N ASN A 497 -32.07 5.89 1.36
CA ASN A 497 -33.07 4.99 1.94
C ASN A 497 -32.70 3.52 1.73
N ALA A 498 -32.16 3.16 0.57
CA ALA A 498 -31.70 1.80 0.27
C ALA A 498 -30.55 1.37 1.20
N ILE A 499 -29.54 2.21 1.37
CA ILE A 499 -28.40 1.92 2.26
C ILE A 499 -28.87 1.84 3.71
N LYS A 500 -29.67 2.81 4.16
CA LYS A 500 -30.25 2.81 5.51
C LYS A 500 -31.10 1.56 5.75
N TYR A 501 -31.86 1.13 4.74
CA TYR A 501 -32.68 -0.08 4.85
C TYR A 501 -31.84 -1.34 5.09
N MET A 502 -30.77 -1.51 4.34
CA MET A 502 -29.89 -2.68 4.46
C MET A 502 -29.08 -2.70 5.74
N TYR A 503 -28.61 -1.55 6.21
CA TYR A 503 -27.66 -1.45 7.33
C TYR A 503 -28.28 -0.86 8.60
N THR A 504 -29.60 -0.96 8.78
CA THR A 504 -30.24 -0.70 10.07
C THR A 504 -30.55 -2.02 10.77
N HIS A 505 -30.19 -2.13 12.05
CA HIS A 505 -30.65 -3.24 12.87
C HIS A 505 -32.08 -2.97 13.35
N TRP A 506 -33.06 -3.37 12.53
CA TRP A 506 -34.48 -3.05 12.74
C TRP A 506 -35.11 -3.50 14.09
N PRO A 507 -34.66 -4.60 14.75
CA PRO A 507 -35.17 -4.94 16.07
C PRO A 507 -34.86 -3.89 17.15
N ASP A 508 -33.73 -3.19 17.03
CA ASP A 508 -33.30 -2.16 17.97
C ASP A 508 -32.44 -1.10 17.24
N PRO A 509 -33.07 -0.15 16.52
CA PRO A 509 -32.39 0.76 15.61
C PRO A 509 -31.64 1.89 16.32
N ASN A 510 -31.89 2.13 17.62
CA ASN A 510 -31.32 3.24 18.37
C ASN A 510 -30.14 2.83 19.27
N ASN A 511 -29.88 1.53 19.39
CA ASN A 511 -28.79 1.03 20.19
C ASN A 511 -27.43 1.26 19.52
N THR A 512 -26.58 2.02 20.20
CA THR A 512 -25.30 2.50 19.69
C THR A 512 -24.32 1.38 19.34
N ASP A 513 -24.39 0.23 20.02
CA ASP A 513 -23.55 -0.92 19.70
C ASP A 513 -23.96 -1.56 18.37
N PHE A 514 -25.27 -1.72 18.13
CA PHE A 514 -25.78 -2.23 16.86
C PHE A 514 -25.55 -1.24 15.73
N VAL A 515 -25.74 0.06 15.96
CA VAL A 515 -25.44 1.11 14.99
C VAL A 515 -23.96 1.10 14.62
N ARG A 516 -23.04 1.00 15.60
CA ARG A 516 -21.60 0.87 15.34
C ARG A 516 -21.28 -0.35 14.49
N ASN A 517 -21.82 -1.51 14.86
CA ASN A 517 -21.55 -2.75 14.12
C ASN A 517 -22.07 -2.66 12.68
N ARG A 518 -23.26 -2.10 12.47
CA ARG A 518 -23.81 -1.92 11.12
C ARG A 518 -23.08 -0.88 10.29
N TYR A 519 -22.55 0.16 10.91
CA TYR A 519 -21.65 1.10 10.25
C TYR A 519 -20.37 0.40 9.77
N ILE A 520 -19.76 -0.43 10.62
CA ILE A 520 -18.58 -1.22 10.26
C ILE A 520 -18.92 -2.21 9.14
N ASP A 521 -20.05 -2.91 9.21
CA ASP A 521 -20.49 -3.82 8.15
C ASP A 521 -20.69 -3.08 6.82
N MET A 522 -21.39 -1.94 6.84
CA MET A 522 -21.64 -1.11 5.66
C MET A 522 -20.34 -0.73 4.95
N MET A 523 -19.38 -0.19 5.70
CA MET A 523 -18.12 0.26 5.14
C MET A 523 -17.21 -0.92 4.73
N SER A 524 -17.22 -2.04 5.47
CA SER A 524 -16.44 -3.23 5.11
C SER A 524 -16.96 -3.87 3.82
N ASP A 525 -18.30 -3.97 3.69
CA ASP A 525 -18.95 -4.51 2.52
C ASP A 525 -18.70 -3.64 1.28
N PHE A 526 -18.88 -2.32 1.41
CA PHE A 526 -18.70 -1.36 0.32
C PHE A 526 -17.23 -1.27 -0.16
N LEU A 527 -16.28 -1.16 0.76
CA LEU A 527 -14.88 -0.90 0.41
C LEU A 527 -14.10 -2.15 0.00
N TYR A 528 -14.45 -3.31 0.57
CA TYR A 528 -13.61 -4.51 0.51
C TYR A 528 -14.36 -5.78 0.10
N HIS A 529 -15.46 -6.15 0.78
CA HIS A 529 -16.09 -7.46 0.52
C HIS A 529 -16.75 -7.52 -0.87
N ALA A 530 -17.62 -6.57 -1.20
CA ALA A 530 -18.34 -6.54 -2.49
C ALA A 530 -17.39 -6.47 -3.71
N PRO A 531 -16.35 -5.60 -3.74
CA PRO A 531 -15.43 -5.57 -4.88
C PRO A 531 -14.52 -6.79 -4.97
N SER A 532 -14.17 -7.43 -3.83
CA SER A 532 -13.40 -8.69 -3.84
C SER A 532 -14.25 -9.86 -4.35
N ASP A 533 -15.50 -9.96 -3.90
CA ASP A 533 -16.49 -10.93 -4.38
C ASP A 533 -16.75 -10.78 -5.89
N LYS A 534 -16.95 -9.54 -6.36
CA LYS A 534 -17.15 -9.26 -7.80
C LYS A 534 -15.96 -9.71 -8.64
N MET A 535 -14.73 -9.43 -8.19
CA MET A 535 -13.52 -9.87 -8.89
C MET A 535 -13.42 -11.41 -8.93
N ALA A 536 -13.65 -12.07 -7.79
CA ALA A 536 -13.62 -13.52 -7.69
C ALA A 536 -14.61 -14.18 -8.66
N LYS A 537 -15.86 -13.71 -8.70
CA LYS A 537 -16.90 -14.21 -9.63
C LYS A 537 -16.47 -14.11 -11.09
N MET A 538 -15.97 -12.93 -11.49
CA MET A 538 -15.53 -12.69 -12.86
C MET A 538 -14.36 -13.59 -13.29
N LEU A 539 -13.41 -13.84 -12.39
CA LEU A 539 -12.28 -14.73 -12.66
C LEU A 539 -12.73 -16.19 -12.75
N VAL A 540 -13.61 -16.63 -11.85
CA VAL A 540 -14.20 -17.98 -11.86
C VAL A 540 -15.03 -18.24 -13.12
N GLU A 541 -15.80 -17.26 -13.60
CA GLU A 541 -16.53 -17.32 -14.88
C GLU A 541 -15.61 -17.56 -16.10
N HIS A 542 -14.33 -17.22 -15.96
CA HIS A 542 -13.30 -17.43 -16.97
C HIS A 542 -12.38 -18.63 -16.69
N ASN A 543 -12.77 -19.52 -15.78
CA ASN A 543 -12.04 -20.73 -15.38
C ASN A 543 -10.64 -20.44 -14.81
N VAL A 544 -10.44 -19.27 -14.20
CA VAL A 544 -9.24 -18.97 -13.42
C VAL A 544 -9.35 -19.70 -12.08
N PRO A 545 -8.31 -20.44 -11.62
CA PRO A 545 -8.29 -21.01 -10.28
C PRO A 545 -8.32 -19.89 -9.23
N VAL A 546 -9.41 -19.82 -8.46
CA VAL A 546 -9.59 -18.83 -7.39
C VAL A 546 -9.67 -19.53 -6.04
N TYR A 547 -8.87 -19.06 -5.07
CA TYR A 547 -8.90 -19.52 -3.69
C TYR A 547 -9.32 -18.37 -2.77
N LEU A 548 -10.30 -18.61 -1.91
CA LEU A 548 -10.87 -17.58 -1.04
C LEU A 548 -10.65 -17.93 0.43
N TYR A 549 -10.37 -16.94 1.26
CA TYR A 549 -10.44 -17.08 2.72
C TYR A 549 -11.12 -15.89 3.38
N VAL A 550 -11.68 -16.12 4.56
CA VAL A 550 -12.23 -15.08 5.42
C VAL A 550 -11.56 -15.20 6.77
N MET A 551 -10.91 -14.12 7.20
CA MET A 551 -10.29 -14.05 8.53
C MET A 551 -11.36 -13.74 9.57
N ASN A 552 -11.67 -14.74 10.40
CA ASN A 552 -12.62 -14.68 11.50
C ASN A 552 -11.92 -14.91 12.85
N THR A 553 -10.63 -14.60 12.91
CA THR A 553 -9.84 -14.54 14.14
C THR A 553 -8.85 -13.38 14.08
N THR A 554 -8.60 -12.77 15.24
CA THR A 554 -7.60 -11.72 15.39
C THR A 554 -6.28 -12.33 15.86
N VAL A 555 -5.20 -11.55 15.84
CA VAL A 555 -4.03 -11.82 16.68
C VAL A 555 -4.48 -11.83 18.13
N GLU A 556 -4.40 -12.99 18.78
CA GLU A 556 -4.87 -13.20 20.16
C GLU A 556 -4.04 -12.38 21.15
N ALA A 557 -2.73 -12.28 20.90
CA ALA A 557 -1.79 -11.50 21.71
C ALA A 557 -2.17 -10.02 21.87
N PHE A 558 -2.84 -9.40 20.90
CA PHE A 558 -3.16 -7.96 20.96
C PHE A 558 -4.37 -7.60 21.81
N ARG A 559 -5.20 -8.58 22.20
CA ARG A 559 -6.36 -8.38 23.09
C ARG A 559 -7.22 -7.16 22.71
N TYR A 560 -7.57 -7.06 21.43
CA TYR A 560 -8.37 -5.94 20.94
C TYR A 560 -9.75 -5.85 21.64
N PRO A 561 -10.35 -4.64 21.74
CA PRO A 561 -11.71 -4.50 22.21
C PRO A 561 -12.68 -5.37 21.41
N ASN A 562 -13.65 -5.98 22.09
CA ASN A 562 -14.60 -6.92 21.48
C ASN A 562 -15.31 -6.40 20.22
N TRP A 563 -15.54 -5.08 20.12
CA TRP A 563 -16.20 -4.47 18.96
C TRP A 563 -15.30 -4.39 17.71
N ARG A 564 -13.97 -4.35 17.90
CA ARG A 564 -13.00 -4.29 16.81
C ARG A 564 -12.84 -5.64 16.11
N LYS A 565 -13.13 -6.74 16.84
CA LYS A 565 -13.11 -8.13 16.35
C LYS A 565 -11.88 -8.41 15.47
N VAL A 566 -12.04 -8.59 14.16
CA VAL A 566 -10.97 -8.83 13.21
C VAL A 566 -10.80 -7.62 12.29
N PRO A 567 -9.88 -6.69 12.63
CA PRO A 567 -9.67 -5.47 11.85
C PRO A 567 -8.92 -5.72 10.55
N HIS A 568 -8.98 -4.72 9.66
CA HIS A 568 -8.16 -4.67 8.44
C HIS A 568 -6.66 -4.90 8.72
N ASP A 569 -5.99 -5.59 7.79
CA ASP A 569 -4.55 -5.86 7.80
C ASP A 569 -4.08 -6.76 8.97
N THR A 570 -4.98 -7.57 9.55
CA THR A 570 -4.64 -8.51 10.63
C THR A 570 -3.60 -9.55 10.18
N GLU A 571 -3.71 -10.04 8.94
CA GLU A 571 -2.81 -11.02 8.34
C GLU A 571 -1.35 -10.56 8.25
N TYR A 572 -1.10 -9.25 8.29
CA TYR A 572 0.23 -8.66 8.21
C TYR A 572 1.21 -9.31 9.20
N TYR A 573 0.87 -9.35 10.49
CA TYR A 573 1.76 -9.90 11.52
C TYR A 573 2.01 -11.40 11.36
N PHE A 574 1.02 -12.14 10.83
CA PHE A 574 1.17 -13.56 10.55
C PHE A 574 2.11 -13.80 9.36
N LEU A 575 2.06 -12.96 8.33
CA LEU A 575 2.89 -13.09 7.13
C LEU A 575 4.34 -12.65 7.30
N THR A 576 4.60 -11.68 8.18
CA THR A 576 5.96 -11.24 8.51
C THR A 576 6.72 -12.26 9.36
N GLY A 577 6.05 -13.26 9.92
CA GLY A 577 6.65 -14.21 10.85
C GLY A 577 6.81 -13.66 12.26
N ALA A 578 6.17 -12.53 12.60
CA ALA A 578 6.34 -11.84 13.89
C ALA A 578 6.26 -12.75 15.13
N PRO A 579 5.37 -13.76 15.22
CA PRO A 579 5.32 -14.69 16.36
C PRO A 579 6.58 -15.54 16.58
N PHE A 580 7.45 -15.63 15.57
CA PHE A 580 8.69 -16.40 15.62
C PHE A 580 9.93 -15.52 15.74
N MET A 581 9.82 -14.21 15.52
CA MET A 581 10.98 -13.34 15.32
C MET A 581 11.32 -12.49 16.53
N ASP A 582 12.58 -12.07 16.61
CA ASP A 582 13.03 -11.00 17.51
C ASP A 582 12.22 -9.70 17.26
N VAL A 583 11.81 -9.04 18.34
CA VAL A 583 10.99 -7.80 18.26
C VAL A 583 11.75 -6.63 17.63
N GLU A 584 13.09 -6.68 17.59
CA GLU A 584 13.95 -5.66 17.00
C GLU A 584 13.76 -5.51 15.49
N PHE A 585 13.26 -6.54 14.81
CA PHE A 585 12.92 -6.47 13.39
C PHE A 585 11.70 -5.61 13.10
N PHE A 586 10.92 -5.27 14.13
CA PHE A 586 9.68 -4.52 14.01
C PHE A 586 9.78 -3.11 14.58
N PRO A 587 8.94 -2.19 14.10
CA PRO A 587 8.84 -0.86 14.70
C PRO A 587 8.42 -0.93 16.18
N ARG A 588 8.81 0.08 16.97
CA ARG A 588 8.48 0.13 18.41
C ARG A 588 7.03 0.51 18.71
N LYS A 589 6.37 1.27 17.81
CA LYS A 589 4.98 1.74 17.97
C LYS A 589 3.95 0.64 18.24
N PRO A 590 4.00 -0.56 17.62
CA PRO A 590 3.09 -1.65 17.97
C PRO A 590 3.31 -2.27 19.36
N HIS A 591 4.35 -1.86 20.10
CA HIS A 591 4.65 -2.35 21.45
C HIS A 591 4.72 -3.89 21.55
N LEU A 592 5.42 -4.52 20.59
CA LEU A 592 5.56 -5.97 20.57
C LEU A 592 6.48 -6.44 21.70
N GLU A 593 6.05 -7.47 22.41
CA GLU A 593 6.83 -8.17 23.44
C GLU A 593 7.15 -9.59 22.97
N ARG A 594 8.36 -10.08 23.28
CA ARG A 594 8.78 -11.43 22.86
C ARG A 594 7.87 -12.55 23.36
N THR A 595 7.26 -12.35 24.53
CA THR A 595 6.44 -13.37 25.22
C THR A 595 4.94 -13.22 24.98
N MET A 596 4.50 -12.26 24.16
CA MET A 596 3.06 -11.99 23.99
C MET A 596 2.32 -13.04 23.14
N TRP A 597 3.03 -13.70 22.22
CA TRP A 597 2.44 -14.55 21.19
C TRP A 597 1.93 -15.89 21.72
N THR A 598 0.68 -16.21 21.41
CA THR A 598 0.07 -17.51 21.77
C THR A 598 0.53 -18.62 20.81
N ASP A 599 0.31 -19.89 21.18
CA ASP A 599 0.59 -21.01 20.27
C ASP A 599 -0.32 -20.97 19.02
N ASN A 600 -1.54 -20.45 19.17
CA ASN A 600 -2.45 -20.22 18.05
C ASN A 600 -1.89 -19.16 17.09
N ASP A 601 -1.39 -18.03 17.60
CA ASP A 601 -0.77 -16.99 16.77
C ASP A 601 0.40 -17.54 15.94
N ARG A 602 1.22 -18.41 16.55
CA ARG A 602 2.35 -19.08 15.88
C ARG A 602 1.87 -20.07 14.82
N ASN A 603 0.89 -20.91 15.15
CA ASN A 603 0.28 -21.83 14.19
C ASN A 603 -0.30 -21.07 12.98
N MET A 604 -0.97 -19.95 13.22
CA MET A 604 -1.52 -19.11 12.15
C MET A 604 -0.42 -18.46 11.31
N SER A 605 0.65 -17.96 11.93
CA SER A 605 1.78 -17.41 11.18
C SER A 605 2.46 -18.46 10.30
N HIS A 606 2.69 -19.68 10.80
CA HIS A 606 3.19 -20.78 9.98
C HIS A 606 2.20 -21.13 8.85
N PHE A 607 0.89 -21.20 9.15
CA PHE A 607 -0.15 -21.48 8.16
C PHE A 607 -0.12 -20.46 7.01
N PHE A 608 -0.13 -19.16 7.31
CA PHE A 608 -0.15 -18.11 6.30
C PHE A 608 1.13 -18.08 5.46
N MET A 609 2.31 -18.13 6.09
CA MET A 609 3.57 -18.17 5.36
C MET A 609 3.66 -19.40 4.45
N LYS A 610 3.24 -20.58 4.94
CA LYS A 610 3.21 -21.80 4.12
C LYS A 610 2.22 -21.70 2.97
N ALA A 611 0.99 -21.25 3.24
CA ALA A 611 -0.05 -21.19 2.23
C ALA A 611 0.28 -20.20 1.11
N PHE A 612 0.83 -19.04 1.45
CA PHE A 612 1.21 -18.02 0.46
C PHE A 612 2.39 -18.48 -0.40
N THR A 613 3.37 -19.16 0.20
CA THR A 613 4.55 -19.66 -0.51
C THR A 613 4.25 -20.89 -1.36
N ASP A 614 3.38 -21.80 -0.89
CA ASP A 614 2.85 -22.91 -1.69
C ASP A 614 2.01 -22.39 -2.86
N PHE A 615 1.19 -21.35 -2.65
CA PHE A 615 0.48 -20.70 -3.74
C PHE A 615 1.43 -20.09 -4.77
N ALA A 616 2.48 -19.38 -4.33
CA ALA A 616 3.46 -18.80 -5.23
C ALA A 616 4.22 -19.85 -6.05
N ARG A 617 4.43 -21.05 -5.49
CA ARG A 617 5.13 -22.17 -6.14
C ARG A 617 4.21 -22.97 -7.08
N TYR A 618 3.07 -23.41 -6.57
CA TYR A 618 2.22 -24.41 -7.22
C TYR A 618 0.94 -23.82 -7.82
N GLY A 619 0.59 -22.57 -7.49
CA GLY A 619 -0.72 -22.00 -7.80
C GLY A 619 -1.86 -22.58 -6.95
N ASN A 620 -1.54 -23.34 -5.90
CA ASN A 620 -2.48 -23.90 -4.94
C ASN A 620 -1.94 -23.65 -3.51
N PRO A 621 -2.67 -22.90 -2.65
CA PRO A 621 -2.20 -22.54 -1.31
C PRO A 621 -2.16 -23.71 -0.33
N SER A 622 -2.77 -24.85 -0.65
CA SER A 622 -2.65 -26.08 0.15
C SER A 622 -2.38 -27.26 -0.76
N HIS A 623 -1.26 -27.21 -1.49
CA HIS A 623 -0.77 -28.35 -2.25
C HIS A 623 -0.62 -29.60 -1.36
N GLN A 624 -0.25 -29.37 -0.10
CA GLN A 624 -0.37 -30.33 0.99
C GLN A 624 -1.24 -29.72 2.10
N GLN A 625 -1.88 -30.55 2.92
CA GLN A 625 -2.68 -30.09 4.05
C GLN A 625 -1.78 -29.40 5.09
N ILE A 626 -2.15 -28.20 5.52
CA ILE A 626 -1.37 -27.37 6.45
C ILE A 626 -2.13 -27.31 7.77
N LEU A 627 -1.59 -27.91 8.84
CA LEU A 627 -2.24 -27.96 10.16
C LEU A 627 -3.67 -28.54 10.13
N GLY A 628 -3.92 -29.52 9.27
CA GLY A 628 -5.26 -30.09 9.10
C GLY A 628 -6.20 -29.23 8.23
N LEU A 629 -5.75 -28.07 7.74
CA LEU A 629 -6.51 -27.17 6.88
C LEU A 629 -6.12 -27.32 5.42
N HIS A 630 -7.10 -27.09 4.54
CA HIS A 630 -6.91 -27.03 3.09
C HIS A 630 -7.79 -25.93 2.52
N PHE A 631 -7.46 -25.47 1.33
CA PHE A 631 -8.26 -24.55 0.54
C PHE A 631 -8.96 -25.31 -0.58
N ASP A 632 -10.24 -24.99 -0.77
CA ASP A 632 -11.00 -25.41 -1.93
C ASP A 632 -10.99 -24.33 -3.00
N VAL A 633 -10.98 -24.77 -4.26
CA VAL A 633 -11.14 -23.88 -5.41
C VAL A 633 -12.59 -23.40 -5.47
N ALA A 634 -12.78 -22.09 -5.60
CA ALA A 634 -14.09 -21.48 -5.84
C ALA A 634 -14.61 -21.84 -7.24
N ARG A 635 -15.90 -22.16 -7.35
CA ARG A 635 -16.55 -22.56 -8.61
C ARG A 635 -17.72 -21.65 -8.92
N ASN A 636 -18.09 -21.58 -10.19
CA ASN A 636 -19.23 -20.76 -10.61
C ASN A 636 -20.51 -21.29 -9.94
N GLY A 637 -21.24 -20.42 -9.24
CA GLY A 637 -22.41 -20.78 -8.42
C GLY A 637 -22.10 -21.34 -7.02
N GLU A 638 -20.86 -21.73 -6.74
CA GLU A 638 -20.42 -22.25 -5.44
C GLU A 638 -19.08 -21.61 -5.03
N LEU A 639 -19.16 -20.41 -4.43
CA LEU A 639 -17.98 -19.71 -3.94
C LEU A 639 -17.56 -20.30 -2.59
N ARG A 640 -16.70 -21.31 -2.65
CA ARG A 640 -16.05 -21.92 -1.49
C ARG A 640 -14.97 -21.00 -0.95
N TYR A 641 -14.95 -20.83 0.36
CA TYR A 641 -13.89 -20.09 1.06
C TYR A 641 -13.52 -20.80 2.36
N LEU A 642 -12.26 -20.66 2.76
CA LEU A 642 -11.78 -21.11 4.05
C LEU A 642 -12.13 -20.08 5.12
N ASN A 643 -13.03 -20.43 6.04
CA ASN A 643 -13.31 -19.62 7.22
C ASN A 643 -12.24 -19.89 8.29
N ILE A 644 -11.35 -18.93 8.49
CA ILE A 644 -10.21 -19.05 9.41
C ILE A 644 -10.65 -18.58 10.79
N ASN A 645 -10.77 -19.54 11.71
CA ASN A 645 -11.12 -19.31 13.10
C ASN A 645 -10.15 -20.13 13.98
N THR A 646 -9.51 -19.51 14.98
CA THR A 646 -8.63 -20.19 15.94
C THR A 646 -9.34 -20.61 17.21
N THR A 647 -10.46 -19.96 17.56
CA THR A 647 -11.26 -20.30 18.74
C THR A 647 -12.15 -21.53 18.49
N PHE A 648 -12.64 -21.67 17.26
CA PHE A 648 -13.43 -22.81 16.78
C PHE A 648 -12.68 -23.51 15.64
N ASN A 649 -13.15 -24.68 15.18
CA ASN A 649 -12.54 -25.35 14.04
C ASN A 649 -12.72 -24.53 12.75
N SER A 650 -11.60 -24.21 12.10
CA SER A 650 -11.60 -23.66 10.74
C SER A 650 -12.18 -24.67 9.75
N SER A 651 -13.01 -24.20 8.84
CA SER A 651 -13.76 -25.06 7.90
C SER A 651 -14.05 -24.35 6.58
N ILE A 652 -14.29 -25.14 5.53
CA ILE A 652 -14.76 -24.62 4.24
C ILE A 652 -16.24 -24.24 4.38
N GLN A 653 -16.56 -23.01 4.00
CA GLN A 653 -17.91 -22.47 3.94
C GLN A 653 -18.21 -21.97 2.53
N LEU A 654 -19.49 -21.66 2.28
CA LEU A 654 -19.97 -21.25 0.97
C LEU A 654 -20.55 -19.84 1.05
N ASN A 655 -20.36 -19.08 -0.03
CA ASN A 655 -21.16 -17.89 -0.33
C ASN A 655 -21.14 -16.84 0.80
N TYR A 656 -19.94 -16.38 1.15
CA TYR A 656 -19.76 -15.32 2.16
C TYR A 656 -20.52 -14.04 1.75
N ARG A 657 -21.44 -13.58 2.62
CA ARG A 657 -22.17 -12.29 2.53
C ARG A 657 -22.69 -11.92 1.13
N GLN A 658 -23.24 -12.90 0.41
CA GLN A 658 -23.68 -12.70 -0.98
C GLN A 658 -24.82 -11.68 -1.12
N THR A 659 -25.70 -11.59 -0.13
CA THR A 659 -26.82 -10.61 -0.14
C THR A 659 -26.29 -9.18 -0.14
N GLU A 660 -25.33 -8.87 0.74
CA GLU A 660 -24.71 -7.56 0.83
C GLU A 660 -23.81 -7.27 -0.37
N ALA A 661 -23.05 -8.25 -0.84
CA ALA A 661 -22.26 -8.12 -2.06
C ALA A 661 -23.16 -7.82 -3.28
N ALA A 662 -24.29 -8.52 -3.43
CA ALA A 662 -25.27 -8.27 -4.48
C ALA A 662 -25.98 -6.92 -4.33
N PHE A 663 -26.22 -6.47 -3.09
CA PHE A 663 -26.76 -5.14 -2.83
C PHE A 663 -25.86 -4.06 -3.45
N TRP A 664 -24.56 -4.08 -3.18
CA TRP A 664 -23.63 -3.09 -3.71
C TRP A 664 -23.31 -3.25 -5.20
N SER A 665 -23.17 -4.49 -5.68
CA SER A 665 -22.72 -4.77 -7.05
C SER A 665 -23.83 -4.81 -8.09
N MET A 666 -25.08 -5.09 -7.68
CA MET A 666 -26.21 -5.29 -8.60
C MET A 666 -27.38 -4.35 -8.30
N TYR A 667 -27.89 -4.32 -7.07
CA TYR A 667 -29.09 -3.55 -6.74
C TYR A 667 -28.84 -2.04 -6.72
N LEU A 668 -27.87 -1.57 -5.94
CA LEU A 668 -27.62 -0.13 -5.79
C LEU A 668 -27.34 0.58 -7.12
N PRO A 669 -26.57 0.02 -8.08
CA PRO A 669 -26.44 0.60 -9.42
C PRO A 669 -27.79 0.86 -10.14
N THR A 670 -28.80 0.01 -9.94
CA THR A 670 -30.15 0.22 -10.51
C THR A 670 -30.90 1.38 -9.85
N VAL A 671 -30.67 1.61 -8.55
CA VAL A 671 -31.26 2.74 -7.80
C VAL A 671 -30.57 4.05 -8.14
N VAL A 672 -29.25 4.03 -8.31
CA VAL A 672 -28.45 5.19 -8.72
C VAL A 672 -28.99 5.73 -10.04
N GLY A 673 -29.27 4.86 -11.00
CA GLY A 673 -29.80 5.23 -12.32
C GLY A 673 -28.79 6.08 -13.10
N HIS A 674 -28.27 5.58 -14.21
CA HIS A 674 -27.44 6.43 -15.06
C HIS A 674 -28.32 7.41 -15.82
N LEU A 675 -28.01 8.71 -15.72
CA LEU A 675 -28.40 9.66 -16.75
C LEU A 675 -27.76 9.20 -18.07
N VAL A 676 -28.52 8.45 -18.87
CA VAL A 676 -28.21 8.37 -20.31
C VAL A 676 -28.51 9.78 -20.82
N PRO A 677 -27.55 10.51 -21.42
CA PRO A 677 -27.87 11.78 -22.04
C PRO A 677 -28.90 11.51 -23.13
N THR A 678 -30.18 11.76 -22.87
CA THR A 678 -31.25 11.50 -23.85
C THR A 678 -31.27 12.53 -24.97
N TYR A 679 -30.35 13.51 -24.98
CA TYR A 679 -30.08 14.35 -26.14
C TYR A 679 -28.59 14.69 -26.20
N PRO A 680 -27.98 14.76 -27.40
CA PRO A 680 -26.71 15.44 -27.52
C PRO A 680 -26.89 16.87 -27.01
N PRO A 681 -25.95 17.43 -26.20
CA PRO A 681 -25.97 18.86 -25.95
C PRO A 681 -25.95 19.52 -27.32
N ILE A 682 -26.98 20.33 -27.58
CA ILE A 682 -27.05 21.19 -28.75
C ILE A 682 -25.90 22.19 -28.57
N THR A 683 -24.71 21.79 -28.97
CA THR A 683 -23.56 22.67 -29.03
C THR A 683 -23.86 23.72 -30.08
N GLU A 684 -23.42 24.96 -29.83
CA GLU A 684 -23.54 26.11 -30.73
C GLU A 684 -23.00 25.85 -32.16
N TYR A 685 -22.34 24.72 -32.40
CA TYR A 685 -21.97 24.25 -33.74
C TYR A 685 -23.16 23.82 -34.62
N SER A 686 -24.31 23.44 -34.04
CA SER A 686 -25.50 23.08 -34.83
C SER A 686 -26.22 24.30 -35.44
N LEU A 687 -26.02 25.50 -34.89
CA LEU A 687 -26.60 26.74 -35.44
C LEU A 687 -25.86 27.23 -36.69
N LYS A 688 -24.59 26.85 -36.91
CA LYS A 688 -23.86 27.17 -38.15
C LYS A 688 -24.16 26.23 -39.31
N PHE A 689 -24.64 25.01 -39.07
CA PHE A 689 -25.09 24.13 -40.16
C PHE A 689 -26.52 24.44 -40.64
N ASN A 690 -27.36 25.04 -39.80
CA ASN A 690 -28.70 25.45 -40.18
C ASN A 690 -28.75 26.70 -41.10
N SER A 691 -27.68 27.50 -41.19
CA SER A 691 -27.61 28.60 -42.16
C SER A 691 -27.17 28.16 -43.57
N TYR A 692 -26.43 27.04 -43.69
CA TYR A 692 -26.06 26.47 -44.99
C TYR A 692 -27.12 25.49 -45.54
N ALA A 693 -27.85 24.80 -44.66
CA ALA A 693 -28.94 23.90 -45.06
C ALA A 693 -30.19 24.67 -45.56
N SER A 694 -30.44 25.89 -45.05
CA SER A 694 -31.58 26.73 -45.49
C SER A 694 -31.38 27.29 -46.90
N LEU A 695 -30.14 27.62 -47.30
CA LEU A 695 -29.82 28.08 -48.66
C LEU A 695 -29.97 26.96 -49.70
N LEU A 696 -29.58 25.72 -49.38
CA LEU A 696 -29.70 24.57 -50.28
C LEU A 696 -31.16 24.08 -50.45
N THR A 697 -32.01 24.26 -49.44
CA THR A 697 -33.44 23.91 -49.52
C THR A 697 -34.24 24.96 -50.30
N GLN A 698 -33.88 26.24 -50.20
CA GLN A 698 -34.58 27.32 -50.93
C GLN A 698 -34.24 27.33 -52.44
N GLN A 699 -33.02 26.95 -52.83
CA GLN A 699 -32.66 26.74 -54.24
C GLN A 699 -33.37 25.52 -54.87
N LYS A 700 -33.56 24.44 -54.09
CA LYS A 700 -34.31 23.26 -54.56
C LYS A 700 -35.82 23.52 -54.65
N LEU A 701 -36.41 24.29 -53.74
CA LEU A 701 -37.83 24.66 -53.79
C LEU A 701 -38.16 25.55 -55.01
N ASN A 702 -37.29 26.52 -55.34
CA ASN A 702 -37.48 27.40 -56.50
C ASN A 702 -37.29 26.68 -57.84
N THR A 703 -36.54 25.59 -57.87
CA THR A 703 -36.38 24.74 -59.07
C THR A 703 -37.60 23.82 -59.24
N PHE A 704 -38.20 23.34 -58.15
CA PHE A 704 -39.41 22.53 -58.17
C PHE A 704 -40.66 23.34 -58.58
N LEU A 705 -40.76 24.61 -58.17
CA LEU A 705 -41.88 25.50 -58.53
C LEU A 705 -41.83 26.03 -59.98
N LYS A 706 -40.69 25.93 -60.67
CA LYS A 706 -40.55 26.26 -62.10
C LYS A 706 -40.93 25.11 -63.05
N LEU A 707 -41.09 23.89 -62.54
CA LEU A 707 -41.54 22.72 -63.31
C LEU A 707 -43.07 22.50 -63.24
N TYR A 708 -43.79 23.36 -62.52
CA TYR A 708 -45.25 23.30 -62.33
C TYR A 708 -45.99 24.58 -62.78
N LYS A 709 -45.36 25.37 -63.67
CA LYS A 709 -45.98 26.35 -64.56
C LYS A 709 -45.51 26.04 -65.97
#